data_AF-A0A366BUS6-F1
#
_entry.id   AF-A0A366BUS6-F1
#
_cell.length_a   1.000
_cell.length_b   1.000
_cell.length_c   1.000
_cell.angle_alpha   90.00
_cell.angle_beta   90.00
_cell.angle_gamma   90.00
#
_symmetry.space_group_name_H-M   'P 1'
#
loop_
_entity.id
_entity.type
_entity.pdbx_description
1 polymer ?
#
loop_
_entity_poly.entity_id
_entity_poly.type
_entity_poly.pdbx_seq_one_letter_code
_entity_poly.pdbx_strand_id
1 'polypeptide(L)'
;MTTAQVGALTTMAIRGIGSVQASGLTTAQMAKFSTAQLKQLSSLAIRGLSTDNIVALTTAQAAELSSRQVSALSSSQVAAMETADLVKLSTIAVKGLGKTQVAGLTTGQVAALTTAQTAVLSSLTLSGLSSTQVAALTTAQIGALTSIAIKGLTSTQTAGLTTAQVAKLSTAQIKALGVSAMKGLSTANIVALSTAQAAEISSKQVAALSSTQVAAMETADLVKLSTVAVKGLGRTQVAGLTTGQVAALTTGQAAVLSSVSLSGLSSTQMAAMTTAQIGALTSISIKGLTATQTEGLTTAQLAKLSTAQIKALGSSAMAGLSTANIVAISTAQAAELSSVQLKALSSTQMAAMETADLVKLSTAAFRGLASDQIDGLSTAQVAAITTAQAAVMSSTMLGSLSSTQLAAVTTAQIGAMSSIAIKGLTSTQTEGLTTAQLAKLSTAQIKALSGSAMSGLSTANIVAISTAQAAELSSAQIRSLSSTQMAAMETADLVKLTTLAVKALGEDQVEGLTTAQVAALTTAQAAVLSDTALGGLSSTQMAAMTTAQIGALTSRSIKGLGATQTEGLTTAQLAKLSTDQIKGLGASAMSGLSTANIVAISTAQAAELSSVQLRALSSTQMAAMETADLVKLSTAAIRGLAADQIDGLSTAQVAAITTAQTAVLSSSMLGELSSSQMAAMTTAQIGALGTLALKGLGAIQTEGLTTAQMAKLSTDQIKVLGSSAISGLSTANIVAISTAQAAELSSTQVSALSSAQVAAMETADLVKLDTSAMRGLGVDQVAGLTTAQVAALTTAQAAVLTDITLSGLSSTQMGAMTTAQIGALTSRSLRGLTATQTEGLTTAQMAKLSTDQIKALGSSAMSGLGTASIVALTTAQAAELSSVQIAALGSAQMAAMETADLVKLDTSAIRGFGADQVSGLTTAQVAAITTAQTAVLSSSMMGELSSTQMAAMTTAQIGALGTLALKGLGATQTEGLTTAQLAKLSTDQIKVLGSSAISGLSTANVVAISTAQAAELSSTQVAAFSSTQIAAMETADLVKLDTSAIKGLSSTGIAGLTSAQAAALTTGQITALSTLQIGNISTSSIVGMGTAAIQAFTTNQMGGFNSQQIAALTTAQVAALQTQDIAALSDTQTEAFTSTQLAAMSTAQLNALFL
;
A
#
# COMPACT_ATOMS: atom_id res chain seq x y z
N MET A 1 -51.51 128.18 41.69
CA MET A 1 -52.83 128.54 42.26
C MET A 1 -52.79 128.31 43.76
N THR A 2 -53.39 129.17 44.57
CA THR A 2 -53.55 128.93 46.02
C THR A 2 -54.58 127.83 46.28
N THR A 3 -54.56 127.21 47.45
CA THR A 3 -55.49 126.13 47.85
C THR A 3 -56.97 126.55 47.74
N ALA A 4 -57.29 127.82 48.04
CA ALA A 4 -58.63 128.36 47.88
C ALA A 4 -59.03 128.56 46.40
N GLN A 5 -58.09 129.03 45.56
CA GLN A 5 -58.32 129.19 44.12
C GLN A 5 -58.59 127.85 43.43
N VAL A 6 -57.88 126.79 43.85
CA VAL A 6 -58.07 125.44 43.32
C VAL A 6 -59.43 124.87 43.71
N GLY A 7 -59.87 125.06 44.96
CA GLY A 7 -61.21 124.66 45.41
C GLY A 7 -62.37 125.42 44.73
N ALA A 8 -62.13 126.64 44.23
CA ALA A 8 -63.11 127.46 43.53
C ALA A 8 -63.18 127.19 42.00
N LEU A 9 -62.35 126.29 41.46
CA LEU A 9 -62.36 125.94 40.04
C LEU A 9 -63.71 125.35 39.63
N THR A 10 -64.25 125.74 38.48
CA THR A 10 -65.47 125.10 37.98
C THR A 10 -65.17 123.65 37.59
N THR A 11 -66.19 122.79 37.63
CA THR A 11 -66.10 121.39 37.18
C THR A 11 -65.62 121.25 35.73
N MET A 12 -65.89 122.25 34.88
CA MET A 12 -65.33 122.34 33.53
C MET A 12 -63.82 122.63 33.52
N ALA A 13 -63.33 123.54 34.38
CA ALA A 13 -61.91 123.84 34.46
C ALA A 13 -61.09 122.62 34.94
N ILE A 14 -61.65 121.82 35.84
CA ILE A 14 -61.02 120.58 36.33
C ILE A 14 -60.85 119.53 35.22
N ARG A 15 -61.77 119.48 34.22
CA ARG A 15 -61.62 118.56 33.07
C ARG A 15 -60.36 118.82 32.24
N GLY A 16 -59.87 120.06 32.22
CA GLY A 16 -58.69 120.46 31.46
C GLY A 16 -57.35 120.15 32.15
N ILE A 17 -57.36 119.64 33.38
CA ILE A 17 -56.14 119.26 34.09
C ILE A 17 -55.54 118.00 33.45
N GLY A 18 -54.30 118.11 32.94
CA GLY A 18 -53.51 117.00 32.43
C GLY A 18 -52.69 116.30 33.51
N SER A 19 -51.95 115.25 33.14
CA SER A 19 -51.12 114.46 34.06
C SER A 19 -50.01 115.29 34.71
N VAL A 20 -49.36 116.19 33.97
CA VAL A 20 -48.29 117.05 34.49
C VAL A 20 -48.85 118.06 35.50
N GLN A 21 -49.97 118.71 35.18
CA GLN A 21 -50.62 119.64 36.10
C GLN A 21 -51.11 118.94 37.37
N ALA A 22 -51.63 117.72 37.26
CA ALA A 22 -52.03 116.92 38.40
C ALA A 22 -50.85 116.53 39.30
N SER A 23 -49.68 116.24 38.71
CA SER A 23 -48.46 115.90 39.49
C SER A 23 -47.89 117.06 40.31
N GLY A 24 -48.24 118.30 39.95
CA GLY A 24 -47.86 119.51 40.67
C GLY A 24 -48.85 119.95 41.75
N LEU A 25 -49.95 119.20 41.97
CA LEU A 25 -50.91 119.50 43.03
C LEU A 25 -50.34 119.10 44.40
N THR A 26 -50.45 119.98 45.39
CA THR A 26 -50.12 119.65 46.78
C THR A 26 -51.25 118.86 47.43
N THR A 27 -50.93 118.10 48.48
CA THR A 27 -51.92 117.37 49.29
C THR A 27 -53.03 118.29 49.83
N ALA A 28 -52.67 119.50 50.26
CA ALA A 28 -53.62 120.52 50.70
C ALA A 28 -54.57 121.00 49.58
N GLN A 29 -54.08 121.10 48.33
CA GLN A 29 -54.91 121.45 47.18
C GLN A 29 -55.87 120.30 46.82
N MET A 30 -55.38 119.06 46.85
CA MET A 30 -56.20 117.86 46.59
C MET A 30 -57.35 117.71 47.60
N ALA A 31 -57.08 117.93 48.88
CA ALA A 31 -58.10 117.86 49.94
C ALA A 31 -59.22 118.91 49.80
N LYS A 32 -59.00 120.00 49.05
CA LYS A 32 -60.02 121.05 48.81
C LYS A 32 -60.88 120.82 47.58
N PHE A 33 -60.62 119.81 46.76
CA PHE A 33 -61.53 119.45 45.68
C PHE A 33 -62.87 118.99 46.27
N SER A 34 -63.98 119.56 45.84
CA SER A 34 -65.28 118.93 46.04
C SER A 34 -65.33 117.57 45.34
N THR A 35 -66.20 116.69 45.83
CA THR A 35 -66.53 115.41 45.18
C THR A 35 -66.93 115.59 43.71
N ALA A 36 -67.69 116.65 43.40
CA ALA A 36 -68.09 117.00 42.05
C ALA A 36 -66.90 117.38 41.14
N GLN A 37 -65.89 118.09 41.68
CA GLN A 37 -64.66 118.41 40.96
C GLN A 37 -63.81 117.16 40.72
N LEU A 38 -63.58 116.33 41.75
CA LEU A 38 -62.76 115.13 41.63
C LEU A 38 -63.30 114.15 40.57
N LYS A 39 -64.63 114.03 40.47
CA LYS A 39 -65.32 113.21 39.48
C LYS A 39 -65.06 113.64 38.03
N GLN A 40 -64.65 114.89 37.80
CA GLN A 40 -64.33 115.41 36.47
C GLN A 40 -62.86 115.28 36.07
N LEU A 41 -61.98 114.82 36.97
CA LEU A 41 -60.59 114.57 36.62
C LEU A 41 -60.47 113.48 35.57
N SER A 42 -59.72 113.76 34.50
CA SER A 42 -59.43 112.77 33.47
C SER A 42 -58.60 111.61 34.04
N SER A 43 -58.67 110.44 33.40
CA SER A 43 -57.80 109.30 33.75
C SER A 43 -56.31 109.63 33.66
N LEU A 44 -55.94 110.53 32.73
CA LEU A 44 -54.57 111.04 32.59
C LEU A 44 -54.17 111.90 33.79
N ALA A 45 -55.06 112.76 34.29
CA ALA A 45 -54.83 113.53 35.51
C ALA A 45 -54.64 112.61 36.72
N ILE A 46 -55.50 111.62 36.88
CA ILE A 46 -55.40 110.64 37.98
C ILE A 46 -54.07 109.88 37.95
N ARG A 47 -53.55 109.55 36.77
CA ARG A 47 -52.20 108.96 36.61
C ARG A 47 -51.07 109.86 37.05
N GLY A 48 -51.25 111.18 36.95
CA GLY A 48 -50.26 112.17 37.32
C GLY A 48 -50.17 112.44 38.82
N LEU A 49 -51.18 112.08 39.61
CA LEU A 49 -51.20 112.30 41.06
C LEU A 49 -50.08 111.50 41.77
N SER A 50 -49.39 112.10 42.73
CA SER A 50 -48.44 111.37 43.58
C SER A 50 -49.18 110.42 44.54
N THR A 51 -48.46 109.48 45.15
CA THR A 51 -49.02 108.63 46.23
C THR A 51 -49.56 109.47 47.39
N ASP A 52 -48.88 110.57 47.73
CA ASP A 52 -49.30 111.49 48.78
C ASP A 52 -50.60 112.21 48.41
N ASN A 53 -50.81 112.51 47.12
CA ASN A 53 -52.07 113.06 46.64
C ASN A 53 -53.23 112.07 46.76
N ILE A 54 -52.97 110.77 46.60
CA ILE A 54 -53.97 109.72 46.82
C ILE A 54 -54.31 109.60 48.31
N VAL A 55 -53.30 109.60 49.19
CA VAL A 55 -53.48 109.60 50.66
C VAL A 55 -54.25 110.84 51.13
N ALA A 56 -54.04 111.98 50.49
CA ALA A 56 -54.71 113.24 50.85
C ALA A 56 -56.18 113.33 50.40
N LEU A 57 -56.70 112.34 49.67
CA LEU A 57 -58.13 112.27 49.39
C LEU A 57 -58.88 111.99 50.70
N THR A 58 -59.97 112.71 50.92
CA THR A 58 -60.95 112.32 51.93
C THR A 58 -61.69 111.07 51.47
N THR A 59 -62.19 110.28 52.41
CA THR A 59 -62.99 109.10 52.11
C THR A 59 -64.23 109.39 51.25
N ALA A 60 -64.84 110.56 51.40
CA ALA A 60 -65.95 110.99 50.54
C ALA A 60 -65.49 111.30 49.11
N GLN A 61 -64.30 111.86 48.94
CA GLN A 61 -63.69 112.10 47.63
C GLN A 61 -63.32 110.77 46.94
N ALA A 62 -62.67 109.86 47.66
CA ALA A 62 -62.33 108.55 47.12
C ALA A 62 -63.57 107.77 46.65
N ALA A 63 -64.67 107.79 47.43
CA ALA A 63 -65.92 107.11 47.11
C ALA A 63 -66.53 107.52 45.74
N GLU A 64 -66.22 108.73 45.26
CA GLU A 64 -66.74 109.27 44.00
C GLU A 64 -65.84 108.98 42.78
N LEU A 65 -64.71 108.31 42.98
CA LEU A 65 -63.86 107.87 41.88
C LEU A 65 -64.62 106.89 40.97
N SER A 66 -64.63 107.20 39.68
CA SER A 66 -65.23 106.33 38.66
C SER A 66 -64.33 105.13 38.35
N SER A 67 -64.90 104.08 37.75
CA SER A 67 -64.15 102.91 37.28
C SER A 67 -63.01 103.26 36.31
N ARG A 68 -63.19 104.28 35.47
CA ARG A 68 -62.14 104.77 34.56
C ARG A 68 -60.99 105.42 35.32
N GLN A 69 -61.29 106.19 36.36
CA GLN A 69 -60.28 106.83 37.19
C GLN A 69 -59.53 105.79 38.03
N VAL A 70 -60.23 104.84 38.65
CA VAL A 70 -59.61 103.74 39.40
C VAL A 70 -58.75 102.85 38.49
N SER A 71 -59.20 102.57 37.25
CA SER A 71 -58.40 101.81 36.27
C SER A 71 -57.13 102.54 35.82
N ALA A 72 -57.07 103.87 36.01
CA ALA A 72 -55.95 104.68 35.61
C ALA A 72 -54.84 104.72 36.67
N LEU A 73 -55.18 104.50 37.95
CA LEU A 73 -54.20 104.47 39.04
C LEU A 73 -53.09 103.43 38.77
N SER A 74 -51.87 103.78 39.14
CA SER A 74 -50.73 102.85 39.19
C SER A 74 -50.83 101.91 40.40
N SER A 75 -50.07 100.82 40.39
CA SER A 75 -49.99 99.89 41.53
C SER A 75 -49.55 100.59 42.82
N SER A 76 -48.59 101.52 42.75
CA SER A 76 -48.11 102.27 43.92
C SER A 76 -49.15 103.25 44.44
N GLN A 77 -49.91 103.89 43.55
CA GLN A 77 -51.03 104.76 43.95
C GLN A 77 -52.13 103.95 44.63
N VAL A 78 -52.46 102.76 44.13
CA VAL A 78 -53.43 101.86 44.77
C VAL A 78 -52.92 101.35 46.12
N ALA A 79 -51.63 101.01 46.22
CA ALA A 79 -51.00 100.61 47.47
C ALA A 79 -51.04 101.71 48.55
N ALA A 80 -50.86 102.97 48.13
CA ALA A 80 -50.85 104.14 49.02
C ALA A 80 -52.25 104.57 49.49
N MET A 81 -53.33 104.18 48.79
CA MET A 81 -54.68 104.56 49.18
C MET A 81 -55.04 104.02 50.57
N GLU A 82 -55.57 104.86 51.44
CA GLU A 82 -55.92 104.42 52.79
C GLU A 82 -57.00 103.34 52.73
N THR A 83 -56.95 102.40 53.69
CA THR A 83 -57.92 101.30 53.72
C THR A 83 -59.36 101.81 53.87
N ALA A 84 -59.56 102.87 54.65
CA ALA A 84 -60.85 103.53 54.82
C ALA A 84 -61.42 104.07 53.49
N ASP A 85 -60.56 104.51 52.58
CA ASP A 85 -60.93 105.03 51.26
C ASP A 85 -61.23 103.89 50.28
N LEU A 86 -60.37 102.88 50.26
CA LEU A 86 -60.53 101.69 49.41
C LEU A 86 -61.90 101.01 49.64
N VAL A 87 -62.32 100.87 50.90
CA VAL A 87 -63.60 100.19 51.24
C VAL A 87 -64.84 101.02 50.92
N LYS A 88 -64.69 102.33 50.68
CA LYS A 88 -65.79 103.21 50.27
C LYS A 88 -65.90 103.38 48.75
N LEU A 89 -64.94 102.87 47.97
CA LEU A 89 -65.11 102.76 46.52
C LEU A 89 -66.37 101.95 46.18
N SER A 90 -67.17 102.48 45.25
CA SER A 90 -68.30 101.71 44.72
C SER A 90 -67.84 100.40 44.08
N THR A 91 -68.71 99.40 44.03
CA THR A 91 -68.42 98.13 43.35
C THR A 91 -68.13 98.32 41.86
N ILE A 92 -68.73 99.32 41.22
CA ILE A 92 -68.41 99.71 39.84
C ILE A 92 -66.97 100.21 39.74
N ALA A 93 -66.51 101.02 40.70
CA ALA A 93 -65.15 101.53 40.75
C ALA A 93 -64.13 100.41 40.98
N VAL A 94 -64.39 99.51 41.93
CA VAL A 94 -63.54 98.33 42.20
C VAL A 94 -63.47 97.38 41.00
N LYS A 95 -64.58 97.20 40.26
CA LYS A 95 -64.58 96.44 39.00
C LYS A 95 -63.66 97.04 37.92
N GLY A 96 -63.33 98.34 38.03
CA GLY A 96 -62.36 99.03 37.16
C GLY A 96 -60.89 98.69 37.45
N LEU A 97 -60.57 98.04 38.57
CA LEU A 97 -59.21 97.62 38.87
C LEU A 97 -58.74 96.58 37.84
N GLY A 98 -57.50 96.74 37.35
CA GLY A 98 -56.84 95.76 36.48
C GLY A 98 -55.88 94.85 37.26
N LYS A 99 -55.26 93.91 36.54
CA LYS A 99 -54.30 92.95 37.11
C LYS A 99 -53.16 93.63 37.87
N THR A 100 -52.59 94.70 37.31
CA THR A 100 -51.48 95.45 37.91
C THR A 100 -51.89 96.21 39.16
N GLN A 101 -53.07 96.83 39.17
CA GLN A 101 -53.58 97.54 40.33
C GLN A 101 -53.85 96.61 41.51
N VAL A 102 -54.48 95.46 41.24
CA VAL A 102 -54.77 94.46 42.26
C VAL A 102 -53.49 93.84 42.83
N ALA A 103 -52.47 93.61 42.00
CA ALA A 103 -51.15 93.17 42.47
C ALA A 103 -50.48 94.20 43.40
N GLY A 104 -50.81 95.49 43.29
CA GLY A 104 -50.30 96.55 44.15
C GLY A 104 -50.96 96.66 45.52
N LEU A 105 -52.12 96.02 45.75
CA LEU A 105 -52.79 96.07 47.06
C LEU A 105 -51.94 95.41 48.15
N THR A 106 -51.89 96.00 49.34
CA THR A 106 -51.32 95.33 50.51
C THR A 106 -52.26 94.22 51.01
N THR A 107 -51.73 93.26 51.78
CA THR A 107 -52.56 92.21 52.40
C THR A 107 -53.64 92.79 53.33
N GLY A 108 -53.34 93.88 54.04
CA GLY A 108 -54.30 94.61 54.86
C GLY A 108 -55.44 95.22 54.05
N GLN A 109 -55.11 95.85 52.91
CA GLN A 109 -56.11 96.38 51.97
C GLN A 109 -56.98 95.28 51.36
N VAL A 110 -56.40 94.13 50.98
CA VAL A 110 -57.15 92.99 50.44
C VAL A 110 -58.09 92.41 51.50
N ALA A 111 -57.64 92.24 52.75
CA ALA A 111 -58.47 91.74 53.85
C ALA A 111 -59.63 92.70 54.19
N ALA A 112 -59.43 94.00 54.00
CA ALA A 112 -60.43 95.02 54.32
C ALA A 112 -61.52 95.22 53.27
N LEU A 113 -61.32 94.79 52.01
CA LEU A 113 -62.36 94.88 50.98
C LEU A 113 -63.69 94.30 51.48
N THR A 114 -64.80 94.98 51.21
CA THR A 114 -66.10 94.42 51.58
C THR A 114 -66.43 93.19 50.71
N THR A 115 -67.27 92.28 51.21
CA THR A 115 -67.72 91.12 50.42
C THR A 115 -68.37 91.52 49.09
N ALA A 116 -69.09 92.64 49.06
CA ALA A 116 -69.67 93.21 47.84
C ALA A 116 -68.60 93.69 46.83
N GLN A 117 -67.50 94.28 47.31
CA GLN A 117 -66.37 94.68 46.48
C GLN A 117 -65.56 93.47 45.99
N THR A 118 -65.41 92.44 46.82
CA THR A 118 -64.76 91.18 46.40
C THR A 118 -65.60 90.44 45.35
N ALA A 119 -66.93 90.42 45.49
CA ALA A 119 -67.84 89.72 44.58
C ALA A 119 -67.79 90.23 43.12
N VAL A 120 -67.40 91.49 42.90
CA VAL A 120 -67.26 92.08 41.56
C VAL A 120 -65.89 91.89 40.93
N LEU A 121 -64.93 91.27 41.62
CA LEU A 121 -63.63 90.94 41.05
C LEU A 121 -63.79 89.89 39.94
N SER A 122 -63.09 90.15 38.83
CA SER A 122 -63.03 89.25 37.67
C SER A 122 -61.93 88.18 37.84
N SER A 123 -61.99 87.15 37.00
CA SER A 123 -60.92 86.16 36.85
C SER A 123 -59.56 86.82 36.54
N LEU A 124 -59.55 87.85 35.69
CA LEU A 124 -58.33 88.56 35.31
C LEU A 124 -57.69 89.28 36.50
N THR A 125 -58.50 89.93 37.33
CA THR A 125 -58.02 90.62 38.55
C THR A 125 -57.53 89.65 39.60
N LEU A 126 -58.25 88.54 39.83
CA LEU A 126 -57.82 87.53 40.80
C LEU A 126 -56.50 86.87 40.39
N SER A 127 -56.26 86.68 39.09
CA SER A 127 -54.97 86.17 38.57
C SER A 127 -53.78 87.12 38.81
N GLY A 128 -54.04 88.36 39.21
CA GLY A 128 -53.05 89.36 39.60
C GLY A 128 -52.65 89.32 41.07
N LEU A 129 -53.43 88.66 41.93
CA LEU A 129 -53.09 88.52 43.35
C LEU A 129 -51.91 87.57 43.54
N SER A 130 -51.01 87.89 44.47
CA SER A 130 -50.01 86.97 45.00
C SER A 130 -50.66 85.91 45.90
N SER A 131 -49.93 84.83 46.18
CA SER A 131 -50.38 83.81 47.14
C SER A 131 -50.62 84.39 48.54
N THR A 132 -49.82 85.36 48.98
CA THR A 132 -49.97 86.02 50.28
C THR A 132 -51.19 86.95 50.33
N GLN A 133 -51.51 87.64 49.23
CA GLN A 133 -52.72 88.44 49.12
C GLN A 133 -53.97 87.54 49.09
N VAL A 134 -53.92 86.38 48.42
CA VAL A 134 -55.02 85.40 48.46
C VAL A 134 -55.21 84.84 49.87
N ALA A 135 -54.12 84.52 50.58
CA ALA A 135 -54.18 84.07 51.98
C ALA A 135 -54.82 85.13 52.91
N ALA A 136 -54.64 86.42 52.60
CA ALA A 136 -55.20 87.53 53.37
C ALA A 136 -56.70 87.74 53.16
N LEU A 137 -57.31 87.17 52.11
CA LEU A 137 -58.77 87.22 51.94
C LEU A 137 -59.45 86.49 53.11
N THR A 138 -60.47 87.09 53.70
CA THR A 138 -61.31 86.42 54.69
C THR A 138 -62.11 85.29 54.04
N THR A 139 -62.56 84.34 54.85
CA THR A 139 -63.42 83.24 54.37
C THR A 139 -64.74 83.75 53.77
N ALA A 140 -65.30 84.84 54.29
CA ALA A 140 -66.48 85.49 53.74
C ALA A 140 -66.24 86.10 52.36
N GLN A 141 -65.07 86.72 52.16
CA GLN A 141 -64.66 87.28 50.86
C GLN A 141 -64.44 86.17 49.82
N ILE A 142 -63.80 85.05 50.19
CA ILE A 142 -63.65 83.89 49.32
C ILE A 142 -65.02 83.28 48.95
N GLY A 143 -65.92 83.13 49.92
CA GLY A 143 -67.28 82.65 49.69
C GLY A 143 -68.12 83.56 48.79
N ALA A 144 -67.86 84.88 48.79
CA ALA A 144 -68.56 85.86 47.97
C ALA A 144 -68.10 85.88 46.48
N LEU A 145 -66.98 85.24 46.13
CA LEU A 145 -66.50 85.18 44.76
C LEU A 145 -67.43 84.35 43.86
N THR A 146 -67.69 84.83 42.64
CA THR A 146 -68.49 84.03 41.69
C THR A 146 -67.70 82.82 41.17
N SER A 147 -68.38 81.75 40.77
CA SER A 147 -67.75 80.58 40.13
C SER A 147 -66.93 80.96 38.88
N ILE A 148 -67.33 81.99 38.14
CA ILE A 148 -66.58 82.50 36.98
C ILE A 148 -65.24 83.10 37.41
N ALA A 149 -65.22 83.83 38.53
CA ALA A 149 -64.01 84.42 39.08
C ALA A 149 -63.06 83.32 39.59
N ILE A 150 -63.59 82.33 40.32
CA ILE A 150 -62.84 81.17 40.83
C ILE A 150 -62.24 80.33 39.71
N LYS A 151 -62.95 80.15 38.58
CA LYS A 151 -62.44 79.44 37.40
C LYS A 151 -61.13 80.03 36.84
N GLY A 152 -60.91 81.33 37.07
CA GLY A 152 -59.71 82.05 36.62
C GLY A 152 -58.49 81.92 37.52
N LEU A 153 -58.59 81.25 38.68
CA LEU A 153 -57.46 81.05 39.58
C LEU A 153 -56.40 80.16 38.93
N THR A 154 -55.13 80.51 39.14
CA THR A 154 -53.99 79.69 38.74
C THR A 154 -53.43 78.90 39.93
N SER A 155 -52.48 77.99 39.69
CA SER A 155 -51.81 77.23 40.75
C SER A 155 -51.20 78.14 41.82
N THR A 156 -50.67 79.30 41.43
CA THR A 156 -50.05 80.28 42.35
C THR A 156 -51.06 80.85 43.34
N GLN A 157 -52.25 81.24 42.86
CA GLN A 157 -53.27 81.78 43.74
C GLN A 157 -53.86 80.70 44.65
N THR A 158 -54.16 79.51 44.10
CA THR A 158 -54.70 78.41 44.91
C THR A 158 -53.73 77.88 45.95
N ALA A 159 -52.42 77.93 45.70
CA ALA A 159 -51.40 77.59 46.70
C ALA A 159 -51.39 78.56 47.89
N GLY A 160 -51.92 79.78 47.70
CA GLY A 160 -52.13 80.76 48.78
C GLY A 160 -53.39 80.54 49.60
N LEU A 161 -54.29 79.63 49.20
CA LEU A 161 -55.52 79.37 49.97
C LEU A 161 -55.20 78.59 51.24
N THR A 162 -55.68 79.08 52.37
CA THR A 162 -55.72 78.36 53.65
C THR A 162 -56.79 77.28 53.64
N THR A 163 -56.66 76.29 54.52
CA THR A 163 -57.66 75.22 54.70
C THR A 163 -59.04 75.78 55.07
N ALA A 164 -59.10 76.81 55.92
CA ALA A 164 -60.33 77.48 56.30
C ALA A 164 -61.03 78.17 55.12
N GLN A 165 -60.28 78.75 54.17
CA GLN A 165 -60.83 79.34 52.96
C GLN A 165 -61.36 78.27 51.98
N VAL A 166 -60.64 77.17 51.80
CA VAL A 166 -61.08 76.05 50.94
C VAL A 166 -62.35 75.39 51.47
N ALA A 167 -62.44 75.16 52.79
CA ALA A 167 -63.63 74.62 53.43
C ALA A 167 -64.89 75.50 53.27
N LYS A 168 -64.71 76.80 52.96
CA LYS A 168 -65.80 77.76 52.76
C LYS A 168 -66.17 78.01 51.30
N LEU A 169 -65.45 77.42 50.35
CA LEU A 169 -65.89 77.40 48.95
C LEU A 169 -67.19 76.60 48.81
N SER A 170 -68.17 77.11 48.10
CA SER A 170 -69.34 76.34 47.71
C SER A 170 -68.97 75.19 46.76
N THR A 171 -69.83 74.18 46.70
CA THR A 171 -69.77 73.09 45.72
C THR A 171 -69.68 73.60 44.28
N ALA A 172 -70.42 74.66 43.94
CA ALA A 172 -70.38 75.31 42.63
C ALA A 172 -69.04 76.02 42.33
N GLN A 173 -68.34 76.52 43.35
CA GLN A 173 -67.01 77.11 43.19
C GLN A 173 -65.94 76.02 43.02
N ILE A 174 -66.01 74.93 43.81
CA ILE A 174 -65.10 73.79 43.66
C ILE A 174 -65.23 73.15 42.27
N LYS A 175 -66.46 72.92 41.80
CA LYS A 175 -66.73 72.44 40.43
C LYS A 175 -66.18 73.37 39.35
N ALA A 176 -66.11 74.67 39.61
CA ALA A 176 -65.62 75.67 38.67
C ALA A 176 -64.09 75.81 38.64
N LEU A 177 -63.36 75.30 39.64
CA LEU A 177 -61.89 75.37 39.67
C LEU A 177 -61.27 74.72 38.42
N GLY A 178 -60.38 75.46 37.75
CA GLY A 178 -59.64 74.95 36.61
C GLY A 178 -58.60 73.89 37.00
N VAL A 179 -58.10 73.14 36.01
CA VAL A 179 -57.07 72.09 36.25
C VAL A 179 -55.77 72.64 36.85
N SER A 180 -55.36 73.86 36.48
CA SER A 180 -54.17 74.50 37.03
C SER A 180 -54.36 74.87 38.51
N ALA A 181 -55.56 75.30 38.88
CA ALA A 181 -55.92 75.61 40.27
C ALA A 181 -55.89 74.34 41.14
N MET A 182 -56.44 73.22 40.63
CA MET A 182 -56.40 71.94 41.35
C MET A 182 -54.99 71.45 41.65
N LYS A 183 -54.04 71.63 40.71
CA LYS A 183 -52.61 71.31 40.92
C LYS A 183 -51.96 72.15 42.02
N GLY A 184 -52.45 73.38 42.25
CA GLY A 184 -51.89 74.29 43.24
C GLY A 184 -52.38 74.06 44.67
N LEU A 185 -53.41 73.22 44.89
CA LEU A 185 -53.89 72.90 46.24
C LEU A 185 -52.84 72.09 47.02
N SER A 186 -52.59 72.42 48.28
CA SER A 186 -51.78 71.55 49.15
C SER A 186 -52.56 70.28 49.54
N THR A 187 -51.86 69.25 50.02
CA THR A 187 -52.52 68.06 50.61
C THR A 187 -53.44 68.43 51.77
N ALA A 188 -53.06 69.41 52.59
CA ALA A 188 -53.90 69.95 53.66
C ALA A 188 -55.18 70.61 53.12
N ASN A 189 -55.11 71.29 51.97
CA ASN A 189 -56.31 71.84 51.32
C ASN A 189 -57.24 70.74 50.80
N ILE A 190 -56.68 69.63 50.29
CA ILE A 190 -57.47 68.47 49.86
C ILE A 190 -58.20 67.84 51.05
N VAL A 191 -57.52 67.64 52.19
CA VAL A 191 -58.12 67.17 53.44
C VAL A 191 -59.19 68.14 53.97
N ALA A 192 -59.03 69.44 53.75
CA ALA A 192 -59.98 70.45 54.22
C ALA A 192 -61.27 70.54 53.38
N LEU A 193 -61.38 69.80 52.28
CA LEU A 193 -62.63 69.69 51.52
C LEU A 193 -63.66 68.93 52.36
N SER A 194 -64.90 69.39 52.34
CA SER A 194 -66.02 68.58 52.78
C SER A 194 -66.33 67.50 51.74
N THR A 195 -66.93 66.42 52.19
CA THR A 195 -67.38 65.32 51.34
C THR A 195 -68.35 65.76 50.23
N ALA A 196 -69.18 66.80 50.48
CA ALA A 196 -70.05 67.38 49.45
C ALA A 196 -69.26 68.14 48.38
N GLN A 197 -68.18 68.83 48.75
CA GLN A 197 -67.28 69.49 47.80
C GLN A 197 -66.49 68.46 46.97
N ALA A 198 -65.98 67.41 47.62
CA ALA A 198 -65.26 66.32 46.95
C ALA A 198 -66.14 65.65 45.88
N ALA A 199 -67.42 65.38 46.18
CA ALA A 199 -68.36 64.76 45.25
C ALA A 199 -68.56 65.53 43.92
N GLU A 200 -68.33 66.85 43.92
CA GLU A 200 -68.47 67.70 42.73
C GLU A 200 -67.19 67.82 41.89
N ILE A 201 -66.08 67.23 42.34
CA ILE A 201 -64.82 67.21 41.57
C ILE A 201 -65.02 66.37 40.30
N SER A 202 -64.72 66.99 39.16
CA SER A 202 -64.81 66.37 37.83
C SER A 202 -63.61 65.48 37.51
N SER A 203 -63.75 64.62 36.49
CA SER A 203 -62.67 63.75 36.01
C SER A 203 -61.41 64.50 35.57
N LYS A 204 -61.55 65.69 34.95
CA LYS A 204 -60.42 66.54 34.55
C LYS A 204 -59.67 67.10 35.76
N GLN A 205 -60.40 67.40 36.83
CA GLN A 205 -59.81 67.90 38.07
C GLN A 205 -59.11 66.77 38.83
N VAL A 206 -59.71 65.58 38.92
CA VAL A 206 -59.06 64.38 39.48
C VAL A 206 -57.77 64.03 38.72
N ALA A 207 -57.81 64.03 37.38
CA ALA A 207 -56.63 63.77 36.56
C ALA A 207 -55.50 64.81 36.74
N ALA A 208 -55.84 66.01 37.23
CA ALA A 208 -54.88 67.07 37.50
C ALA A 208 -54.19 66.92 38.87
N LEU A 209 -54.76 66.16 39.80
CA LEU A 209 -54.16 65.93 41.12
C LEU A 209 -52.88 65.07 41.02
N SER A 210 -51.92 65.35 41.90
CA SER A 210 -50.75 64.51 42.13
C SER A 210 -51.12 63.23 42.89
N SER A 211 -50.24 62.23 42.87
CA SER A 211 -50.39 61.02 43.69
C SER A 211 -50.46 61.33 45.19
N THR A 212 -49.72 62.33 45.67
CA THR A 212 -49.73 62.74 47.08
C THR A 212 -51.02 63.45 47.48
N GLN A 213 -51.59 64.27 46.57
CA GLN A 213 -52.91 64.88 46.78
C GLN A 213 -54.02 63.83 46.82
N VAL A 214 -53.98 62.83 45.92
CA VAL A 214 -54.93 61.71 45.92
C VAL A 214 -54.78 60.84 47.17
N ALA A 215 -53.54 60.53 47.59
CA ALA A 215 -53.26 59.81 48.83
C ALA A 215 -53.81 60.53 50.06
N ALA A 216 -53.75 61.87 50.08
CA ALA A 216 -54.24 62.70 51.17
C ALA A 216 -55.77 62.81 51.24
N MET A 217 -56.51 62.43 50.18
CA MET A 217 -57.98 62.46 50.23
C MET A 217 -58.50 61.53 51.32
N GLU A 218 -59.39 62.01 52.16
CA GLU A 218 -60.03 61.15 53.14
C GLU A 218 -60.85 60.06 52.45
N THR A 219 -60.92 58.88 53.08
CA THR A 219 -61.66 57.75 52.48
C THR A 219 -63.13 58.09 52.27
N ALA A 220 -63.74 58.85 53.19
CA ALA A 220 -65.13 59.31 53.08
C ALA A 220 -65.37 60.19 51.83
N ASP A 221 -64.37 60.97 51.42
CA ASP A 221 -64.44 61.83 50.25
C ASP A 221 -64.21 61.04 48.96
N LEU A 222 -63.21 60.16 48.96
CA LEU A 222 -62.89 59.32 47.81
C LEU A 222 -64.08 58.45 47.37
N VAL A 223 -64.82 57.86 48.31
CA VAL A 223 -65.99 57.01 48.01
C VAL A 223 -67.20 57.80 47.52
N LYS A 224 -67.22 59.13 47.69
CA LYS A 224 -68.27 60.01 47.19
C LYS A 224 -67.94 60.64 45.84
N LEU A 225 -66.72 60.46 45.33
CA LEU A 225 -66.42 60.78 43.94
C LEU A 225 -67.33 59.99 43.01
N SER A 226 -67.93 60.67 42.03
CA SER A 226 -68.69 60.00 40.97
C SER A 226 -67.81 58.98 40.22
N THR A 227 -68.42 57.96 39.65
CA THR A 227 -67.71 56.98 38.80
C THR A 227 -67.03 57.66 37.59
N VAL A 228 -67.60 58.75 37.07
CA VAL A 228 -66.98 59.57 36.03
C VAL A 228 -65.69 60.21 36.53
N ALA A 229 -65.69 60.73 37.76
CA ALA A 229 -64.51 61.32 38.38
C ALA A 229 -63.40 60.28 38.62
N VAL A 230 -63.76 59.11 39.16
CA VAL A 230 -62.84 57.98 39.38
C VAL A 230 -62.24 57.47 38.06
N LYS A 231 -63.02 57.43 36.97
CA LYS A 231 -62.51 57.11 35.62
C LYS A 231 -61.41 58.08 35.15
N GLY A 232 -61.34 59.29 35.72
CA GLY A 232 -60.26 60.25 35.47
C GLY A 232 -58.93 59.92 36.16
N LEU A 233 -58.88 58.94 37.08
CA LEU A 233 -57.63 58.53 37.74
C LEU A 233 -56.71 57.83 36.73
N GLY A 234 -55.52 58.39 36.53
CA GLY A 234 -54.44 57.77 35.78
C GLY A 234 -53.60 56.81 36.61
N ARG A 235 -52.61 56.18 35.96
CA ARG A 235 -51.69 55.23 36.58
C ARG A 235 -51.01 55.81 37.83
N THR A 236 -50.50 57.04 37.74
CA THR A 236 -49.76 57.69 38.85
C THR A 236 -50.67 58.01 40.03
N GLN A 237 -51.92 58.46 39.79
CA GLN A 237 -52.86 58.73 40.86
C GLN A 237 -53.29 57.46 41.58
N VAL A 238 -53.61 56.39 40.84
CA VAL A 238 -53.99 55.10 41.43
C VAL A 238 -52.84 54.48 42.23
N ALA A 239 -51.60 54.58 41.73
CA ALA A 239 -50.42 54.14 42.47
C ALA A 239 -50.25 54.86 43.83
N GLY A 240 -50.73 56.09 43.95
CA GLY A 240 -50.69 56.87 45.20
C GLY A 240 -51.74 56.48 46.23
N LEU A 241 -52.78 55.72 45.86
CA LEU A 241 -53.83 55.33 46.81
C LEU A 241 -53.26 54.40 47.90
N THR A 242 -53.67 54.61 49.14
CA THR A 242 -53.38 53.66 50.23
C THR A 242 -54.20 52.38 50.07
N THR A 243 -53.78 51.29 50.70
CA THR A 243 -54.54 50.02 50.72
C THR A 243 -55.94 50.20 51.32
N GLY A 244 -56.06 51.04 52.36
CA GLY A 244 -57.36 51.39 52.96
C GLY A 244 -58.28 52.13 51.98
N GLN A 245 -57.75 53.08 51.22
CA GLN A 245 -58.52 53.78 50.18
C GLN A 245 -58.96 52.85 49.05
N VAL A 246 -58.09 51.94 48.59
CA VAL A 246 -58.42 50.95 47.56
C VAL A 246 -59.52 49.99 48.05
N ALA A 247 -59.39 49.47 49.28
CA ALA A 247 -60.38 48.59 49.89
C ALA A 247 -61.75 49.26 50.09
N ALA A 248 -61.77 50.59 50.28
CA ALA A 248 -62.99 51.36 50.50
C ALA A 248 -63.73 51.75 49.21
N LEU A 249 -63.11 51.68 48.02
CA LEU A 249 -63.78 51.99 46.76
C LEU A 249 -65.09 51.20 46.63
N THR A 250 -66.15 51.85 46.14
CA THR A 250 -67.38 51.09 45.86
C THR A 250 -67.16 50.15 44.66
N THR A 251 -67.98 49.11 44.53
CA THR A 251 -67.94 48.20 43.37
C THR A 251 -68.17 48.96 42.05
N GLY A 252 -69.05 49.97 42.05
CA GLY A 252 -69.26 50.85 40.90
C GLY A 252 -68.04 51.71 40.54
N GLN A 253 -67.26 52.16 41.53
CA GLN A 253 -66.02 52.89 41.31
C GLN A 253 -64.90 51.96 40.82
N ALA A 254 -64.79 50.73 41.35
CA ALA A 254 -63.85 49.74 40.85
C ALA A 254 -64.16 49.35 39.39
N ALA A 255 -65.43 49.17 39.03
CA ALA A 255 -65.87 48.76 37.70
C ALA A 255 -65.47 49.74 36.57
N VAL A 256 -65.25 51.03 36.89
CA VAL A 256 -64.85 52.06 35.92
C VAL A 256 -63.34 52.28 35.84
N LEU A 257 -62.54 51.56 36.63
CA LEU A 257 -61.08 51.59 36.52
C LEU A 257 -60.64 50.97 35.18
N SER A 258 -59.84 51.74 34.45
CA SER A 258 -59.25 51.27 33.19
C SER A 258 -58.07 50.33 33.44
N SER A 259 -57.67 49.56 32.44
CA SER A 259 -56.43 48.76 32.49
C SER A 259 -55.20 49.60 32.80
N VAL A 260 -55.12 50.84 32.28
CA VAL A 260 -54.01 51.76 32.56
C VAL A 260 -53.97 52.14 34.05
N SER A 261 -55.14 52.41 34.63
CA SER A 261 -55.28 52.75 36.05
C SER A 261 -54.91 51.55 36.93
N LEU A 262 -55.42 50.35 36.62
CA LEU A 262 -55.09 49.11 37.35
C LEU A 262 -53.60 48.75 37.26
N SER A 263 -52.92 49.04 36.14
CA SER A 263 -51.47 48.82 36.00
C SER A 263 -50.61 49.68 36.95
N GLY A 264 -51.22 50.68 37.60
CA GLY A 264 -50.59 51.49 38.64
C GLY A 264 -50.66 50.89 40.04
N LEU A 265 -51.55 49.91 40.28
CA LEU A 265 -51.65 49.25 41.57
C LEU A 265 -50.43 48.34 41.82
N SER A 266 -49.89 48.41 43.03
CA SER A 266 -48.94 47.42 43.55
C SER A 266 -49.65 46.11 43.90
N SER A 267 -48.87 45.04 44.11
CA SER A 267 -49.39 43.74 44.54
C SER A 267 -50.15 43.82 45.87
N THR A 268 -49.69 44.65 46.82
CA THR A 268 -50.37 44.85 48.11
C THR A 268 -51.68 45.61 47.98
N GLN A 269 -51.77 46.60 47.09
CA GLN A 269 -53.03 47.28 46.80
C GLN A 269 -54.02 46.37 46.06
N MET A 270 -53.54 45.51 45.15
CA MET A 270 -54.36 44.48 44.51
C MET A 270 -54.92 43.48 45.53
N ALA A 271 -54.09 43.01 46.48
CA ALA A 271 -54.52 42.15 47.57
C ALA A 271 -55.55 42.81 48.49
N ALA A 272 -55.46 44.13 48.69
CA ALA A 272 -56.39 44.91 49.51
C ALA A 272 -57.77 45.10 48.87
N MET A 273 -57.92 44.90 47.55
CA MET A 273 -59.24 44.94 46.92
C MET A 273 -60.15 43.85 47.50
N THR A 274 -61.42 44.13 47.68
CA THR A 274 -62.38 43.10 48.09
C THR A 274 -62.70 42.17 46.91
N THR A 275 -63.16 40.96 47.22
CA THR A 275 -63.62 40.01 46.19
C THR A 275 -64.76 40.58 45.34
N ALA A 276 -65.63 41.40 45.92
CA ALA A 276 -66.71 42.09 45.20
C ALA A 276 -66.18 43.17 44.23
N GLN A 277 -65.15 43.93 44.62
CA GLN A 277 -64.51 44.91 43.74
C GLN A 277 -63.80 44.23 42.56
N ILE A 278 -63.05 43.14 42.82
CA ILE A 278 -62.39 42.36 41.76
C ILE A 278 -63.43 41.75 40.80
N GLY A 279 -64.50 41.15 41.33
CA GLY A 279 -65.59 40.59 40.53
C GLY A 279 -66.32 41.64 39.68
N ALA A 280 -66.37 42.91 40.13
CA ALA A 280 -66.99 44.01 39.40
C ALA A 280 -66.12 44.59 38.26
N LEU A 281 -64.83 44.24 38.16
CA LEU A 281 -63.95 44.69 37.08
C LEU A 281 -64.42 44.16 35.72
N THR A 282 -64.33 44.96 34.67
CA THR A 282 -64.69 44.47 33.33
C THR A 282 -63.61 43.56 32.76
N SER A 283 -63.97 42.65 31.84
CA SER A 283 -62.99 41.84 31.08
C SER A 283 -61.94 42.70 30.36
N ILE A 284 -62.28 43.91 29.92
CA ILE A 284 -61.33 44.84 29.28
C ILE A 284 -60.27 45.32 30.29
N SER A 285 -60.70 45.65 31.51
CA SER A 285 -59.80 46.07 32.58
C SER A 285 -58.88 44.92 33.01
N ILE A 286 -59.43 43.71 33.16
CA ILE A 286 -58.68 42.49 33.51
C ILE A 286 -57.65 42.11 32.44
N LYS A 287 -57.98 42.28 31.15
CA LYS A 287 -57.06 41.95 30.04
C LYS A 287 -55.72 42.68 30.11
N GLY A 288 -55.69 43.88 30.70
CA GLY A 288 -54.48 44.68 30.84
C GLY A 288 -53.72 44.49 32.16
N LEU A 289 -54.10 43.51 32.99
CA LEU A 289 -53.30 43.17 34.18
C LEU A 289 -51.94 42.60 33.78
N THR A 290 -50.92 42.91 34.58
CA THR A 290 -49.56 42.38 34.42
C THR A 290 -49.29 41.28 35.45
N ALA A 291 -48.12 40.64 35.35
CA ALA A 291 -47.67 39.64 36.32
C ALA A 291 -47.70 40.20 37.76
N THR A 292 -47.21 41.42 37.97
CA THR A 292 -47.15 42.06 39.31
C THR A 292 -48.52 42.26 39.94
N GLN A 293 -49.53 42.68 39.16
CA GLN A 293 -50.88 42.82 39.72
C GLN A 293 -51.53 41.47 40.02
N THR A 294 -51.25 40.48 39.17
CA THR A 294 -51.86 39.15 39.28
C THR A 294 -51.23 38.34 40.43
N GLU A 295 -49.94 38.51 40.67
CA GLU A 295 -49.22 37.96 41.84
C GLU A 295 -49.81 38.48 43.17
N GLY A 296 -50.33 39.72 43.17
CA GLY A 296 -51.04 40.29 44.31
C GLY A 296 -52.47 39.76 44.53
N LEU A 297 -53.03 38.99 43.60
CA LEU A 297 -54.36 38.42 43.77
C LEU A 297 -54.34 37.23 44.73
N THR A 298 -55.16 37.32 45.78
CA THR A 298 -55.46 36.19 46.65
C THR A 298 -56.26 35.12 45.90
N THR A 299 -56.18 33.88 46.38
CA THR A 299 -56.97 32.76 45.84
C THR A 299 -58.47 33.04 45.89
N ALA A 300 -58.96 33.68 46.96
CA ALA A 300 -60.37 34.06 47.11
C ALA A 300 -60.81 35.12 46.08
N GLN A 301 -59.96 36.08 45.73
CA GLN A 301 -60.27 37.08 44.69
C GLN A 301 -60.31 36.44 43.30
N LEU A 302 -59.33 35.57 42.99
CA LEU A 302 -59.26 34.91 41.70
C LEU A 302 -60.43 33.95 41.47
N ALA A 303 -60.81 33.18 42.48
CA ALA A 303 -61.97 32.27 42.44
C ALA A 303 -63.31 33.00 42.19
N LYS A 304 -63.37 34.32 42.43
CA LYS A 304 -64.57 35.15 42.21
C LYS A 304 -64.62 35.82 40.84
N LEU A 305 -63.57 35.70 40.02
CA LEU A 305 -63.65 36.11 38.62
C LEU A 305 -64.63 35.22 37.86
N SER A 306 -65.46 35.80 37.01
CA SER A 306 -66.28 35.05 36.05
C SER A 306 -65.40 34.33 35.02
N THR A 307 -65.97 33.33 34.36
CA THR A 307 -65.36 32.66 33.20
C THR A 307 -64.93 33.65 32.11
N ALA A 308 -65.73 34.68 31.85
CA ALA A 308 -65.41 35.73 30.88
C ALA A 308 -64.23 36.63 31.31
N GLN A 309 -64.01 36.82 32.62
CA GLN A 309 -62.85 37.54 33.13
C GLN A 309 -61.59 36.67 33.08
N ILE A 310 -61.68 35.39 33.47
CA ILE A 310 -60.56 34.44 33.35
C ILE A 310 -60.11 34.30 31.90
N LYS A 311 -61.04 34.11 30.96
CA LYS A 311 -60.76 34.08 29.52
C LYS A 311 -60.12 35.36 28.97
N ALA A 312 -60.34 36.49 29.64
CA ALA A 312 -59.77 37.77 29.24
C ALA A 312 -58.34 38.00 29.74
N LEU A 313 -57.85 37.23 30.73
CA LEU A 313 -56.48 37.36 31.23
C LEU A 313 -55.45 37.17 30.11
N GLY A 314 -54.56 38.14 29.96
CA GLY A 314 -53.44 38.06 29.01
C GLY A 314 -52.30 37.17 29.52
N SER A 315 -51.38 36.80 28.63
CA SER A 315 -50.25 35.92 28.96
C SER A 315 -49.37 36.45 30.11
N SER A 316 -49.15 37.76 30.19
CA SER A 316 -48.38 38.36 31.31
C SER A 316 -49.06 38.17 32.66
N ALA A 317 -50.39 38.22 32.72
CA ALA A 317 -51.13 37.96 33.94
C ALA A 317 -51.05 36.47 34.32
N MET A 318 -51.26 35.57 33.34
CA MET A 318 -51.17 34.13 33.54
C MET A 318 -49.81 33.69 34.11
N ALA A 319 -48.71 34.26 33.59
CA ALA A 319 -47.36 33.97 34.08
C ALA A 319 -47.12 34.43 35.54
N GLY A 320 -47.88 35.41 36.03
CA GLY A 320 -47.77 35.90 37.42
C GLY A 320 -48.63 35.15 38.44
N LEU A 321 -49.42 34.16 38.03
CA LEU A 321 -50.25 33.36 38.95
C LEU A 321 -49.37 32.43 39.79
N SER A 322 -49.61 32.33 41.10
CA SER A 322 -48.99 31.27 41.91
C SER A 322 -49.61 29.89 41.62
N THR A 323 -48.97 28.80 42.04
CA THR A 323 -49.58 27.45 41.98
C THR A 323 -50.87 27.37 42.81
N ALA A 324 -50.93 28.05 43.96
CA ALA A 324 -52.14 28.15 44.76
C ALA A 324 -53.27 28.88 44.03
N ASN A 325 -52.94 29.89 43.20
CA ASN A 325 -53.91 30.54 42.33
C ASN A 325 -54.45 29.59 41.24
N ILE A 326 -53.59 28.76 40.66
CA ILE A 326 -53.99 27.75 39.66
C ILE A 326 -54.92 26.69 40.29
N VAL A 327 -54.64 26.25 41.51
CA VAL A 327 -55.55 25.33 42.25
C VAL A 327 -56.87 26.02 42.62
N ALA A 328 -56.87 27.34 42.83
CA ALA A 328 -58.05 28.07 43.30
C ALA A 328 -59.08 28.40 42.20
N ILE A 329 -58.71 28.31 40.92
CA ILE A 329 -59.71 28.46 39.85
C ILE A 329 -60.60 27.21 39.82
N SER A 330 -61.89 27.41 39.60
CA SER A 330 -62.84 26.32 39.42
C SER A 330 -62.65 25.62 38.08
N THR A 331 -63.08 24.37 38.00
CA THR A 331 -63.13 23.59 36.76
C THR A 331 -63.87 24.28 35.61
N ALA A 332 -64.92 25.05 35.90
CA ALA A 332 -65.63 25.82 34.87
C ALA A 332 -64.79 26.99 34.32
N GLN A 333 -63.93 27.60 35.15
CA GLN A 333 -62.98 28.63 34.71
C GLN A 333 -61.82 28.00 33.93
N ALA A 334 -61.29 26.86 34.40
CA ALA A 334 -60.24 26.14 33.70
C ALA A 334 -60.67 25.72 32.28
N ALA A 335 -61.92 25.26 32.11
CA ALA A 335 -62.49 24.88 30.81
C ALA A 335 -62.48 26.01 29.76
N GLU A 336 -62.44 27.28 30.19
CA GLU A 336 -62.43 28.46 29.33
C GLU A 336 -61.03 28.97 29.00
N LEU A 337 -59.97 28.35 29.55
CA LEU A 337 -58.59 28.68 29.23
C LEU A 337 -58.29 28.41 27.76
N SER A 338 -57.70 29.41 27.11
CA SER A 338 -57.22 29.30 25.73
C SER A 338 -55.81 28.72 25.67
N SER A 339 -55.41 28.25 24.48
CA SER A 339 -54.05 27.82 24.19
C SER A 339 -52.99 28.89 24.51
N VAL A 340 -53.29 30.16 24.28
CA VAL A 340 -52.39 31.29 24.57
C VAL A 340 -52.16 31.48 26.06
N GLN A 341 -53.19 31.21 26.88
CA GLN A 341 -53.11 31.31 28.33
C GLN A 341 -52.36 30.12 28.92
N LEU A 342 -52.66 28.90 28.46
CA LEU A 342 -51.96 27.69 28.90
C LEU A 342 -50.46 27.73 28.56
N LYS A 343 -50.10 28.21 27.37
CA LYS A 343 -48.69 28.39 26.98
C LYS A 343 -47.93 29.41 27.86
N ALA A 344 -48.66 30.32 28.51
CA ALA A 344 -48.05 31.29 29.42
C ALA A 344 -47.81 30.73 30.83
N LEU A 345 -48.33 29.54 31.14
CA LEU A 345 -48.05 28.85 32.40
C LEU A 345 -46.68 28.18 32.36
N SER A 346 -45.96 28.24 33.46
CA SER A 346 -44.76 27.42 33.71
C SER A 346 -45.11 25.94 33.93
N SER A 347 -44.10 25.08 33.82
CA SER A 347 -44.22 23.65 34.13
C SER A 347 -44.74 23.40 35.55
N THR A 348 -44.28 24.17 36.54
CA THR A 348 -44.75 24.07 37.94
C THR A 348 -46.22 24.47 38.10
N GLN A 349 -46.68 25.50 37.38
CA GLN A 349 -48.09 25.88 37.36
C GLN A 349 -48.95 24.82 36.68
N MET A 350 -48.48 24.20 35.59
CA MET A 350 -49.15 23.08 34.93
C MET A 350 -49.24 21.86 35.84
N ALA A 351 -48.17 21.51 36.56
CA ALA A 351 -48.15 20.43 37.54
C ALA A 351 -49.18 20.65 38.67
N ALA A 352 -49.45 21.91 39.04
CA ALA A 352 -50.41 22.27 40.07
C ALA A 352 -51.88 22.21 39.61
N MET A 353 -52.17 22.13 38.30
CA MET A 353 -53.55 21.99 37.83
C MET A 353 -54.18 20.68 38.31
N GLU A 354 -55.38 20.73 38.86
CA GLU A 354 -56.08 19.51 39.27
C GLU A 354 -56.44 18.65 38.04
N THR A 355 -56.49 17.33 38.22
CA THR A 355 -56.85 16.42 37.11
C THR A 355 -58.25 16.72 36.58
N ALA A 356 -59.19 17.08 37.47
CA ALA A 356 -60.55 17.49 37.11
C ALA A 356 -60.60 18.72 36.19
N ASP A 357 -59.64 19.64 36.34
CA ASP A 357 -59.54 20.84 35.52
C ASP A 357 -58.89 20.54 34.17
N LEU A 358 -57.79 19.77 34.19
CA LEU A 358 -57.05 19.39 32.99
C LEU A 358 -57.94 18.64 31.99
N VAL A 359 -58.80 17.72 32.45
CA VAL A 359 -59.70 16.94 31.57
C VAL A 359 -60.84 17.77 30.97
N LYS A 360 -61.11 18.96 31.51
CA LYS A 360 -62.13 19.88 30.99
C LYS A 360 -61.58 20.90 30.00
N LEU A 361 -60.26 20.97 29.83
CA LEU A 361 -59.67 21.74 28.74
C LEU A 361 -60.19 21.24 27.39
N SER A 362 -60.66 22.18 26.55
CA SER A 362 -61.04 21.85 25.19
C SER A 362 -59.87 21.23 24.42
N THR A 363 -60.17 20.38 23.44
CA THR A 363 -59.13 19.78 22.57
C THR A 363 -58.33 20.84 21.81
N ALA A 364 -58.93 21.99 21.49
CA ALA A 364 -58.22 23.12 20.88
C ALA A 364 -57.22 23.80 21.82
N ALA A 365 -57.59 23.96 23.11
CA ALA A 365 -56.70 24.51 24.12
C ALA A 365 -55.56 23.54 24.46
N PHE A 366 -55.90 22.26 24.65
CA PHE A 366 -54.93 21.19 24.93
C PHE A 366 -53.91 21.02 23.79
N ARG A 367 -54.36 21.08 22.52
CA ARG A 367 -53.46 21.08 21.35
C ARG A 367 -52.55 22.32 21.26
N GLY A 368 -52.74 23.32 22.11
CA GLY A 368 -51.89 24.50 22.20
C GLY A 368 -50.74 24.40 23.19
N LEU A 369 -50.66 23.34 23.99
CA LEU A 369 -49.58 23.15 24.97
C LEU A 369 -48.22 23.03 24.29
N ALA A 370 -47.19 23.65 24.84
CA ALA A 370 -45.81 23.47 24.39
C ALA A 370 -45.09 22.41 25.23
N SER A 371 -43.88 22.05 24.82
CA SER A 371 -43.06 21.01 25.45
C SER A 371 -42.90 21.22 26.96
N ASP A 372 -42.59 22.44 27.41
CA ASP A 372 -42.42 22.74 28.84
C ASP A 372 -43.69 22.49 29.65
N GLN A 373 -44.87 22.75 29.09
CA GLN A 373 -46.14 22.49 29.77
C GLN A 373 -46.47 21.00 29.83
N ILE A 374 -46.12 20.24 28.78
CA ILE A 374 -46.31 18.79 28.73
C ILE A 374 -45.34 18.08 29.68
N ASP A 375 -44.08 18.49 29.70
CA ASP A 375 -43.05 17.97 30.60
C ASP A 375 -43.42 18.20 32.07
N GLY A 376 -44.06 19.33 32.39
CA GLY A 376 -44.58 19.63 33.71
C GLY A 376 -45.75 18.76 34.19
N LEU A 377 -46.39 17.95 33.34
CA LEU A 377 -47.52 17.11 33.77
C LEU A 377 -47.06 15.94 34.65
N SER A 378 -47.72 15.71 35.78
CA SER A 378 -47.54 14.49 36.56
C SER A 378 -48.07 13.25 35.82
N THR A 379 -47.60 12.06 36.21
CA THR A 379 -48.11 10.78 35.68
C THR A 379 -49.61 10.61 35.92
N ALA A 380 -50.13 11.08 37.07
CA ALA A 380 -51.56 11.07 37.37
C ALA A 380 -52.36 11.99 36.43
N GLN A 381 -51.82 13.16 36.09
CA GLN A 381 -52.42 14.07 35.11
C GLN A 381 -52.39 13.47 33.70
N VAL A 382 -51.27 12.87 33.28
CA VAL A 382 -51.17 12.18 31.97
C VAL A 382 -52.14 11.01 31.89
N ALA A 383 -52.25 10.19 32.94
CA ALA A 383 -53.21 9.08 32.99
C ALA A 383 -54.67 9.56 32.98
N ALA A 384 -54.95 10.77 33.49
CA ALA A 384 -56.30 11.32 33.56
C ALA A 384 -56.80 11.95 32.24
N ILE A 385 -55.92 12.37 31.32
CA ILE A 385 -56.35 13.04 30.08
C ILE A 385 -57.37 12.19 29.32
N THR A 386 -58.32 12.83 28.64
CA THR A 386 -59.35 12.07 27.91
C THR A 386 -58.79 11.46 26.61
N THR A 387 -59.45 10.44 26.07
CA THR A 387 -59.11 9.90 24.74
C THR A 387 -59.24 10.94 23.64
N ALA A 388 -60.18 11.90 23.77
CA ALA A 388 -60.31 13.02 22.85
C ALA A 388 -59.12 14.00 22.91
N GLN A 389 -58.56 14.23 24.10
CA GLN A 389 -57.34 15.02 24.28
C GLN A 389 -56.10 14.29 23.76
N ALA A 390 -55.99 12.98 24.03
CA ALA A 390 -54.93 12.13 23.46
C ALA A 390 -54.98 12.11 21.92
N ALA A 391 -56.18 12.03 21.32
CA ALA A 391 -56.37 12.01 19.87
C ALA A 391 -55.85 13.26 19.14
N VAL A 392 -55.77 14.42 19.83
CA VAL A 392 -55.27 15.68 19.27
C VAL A 392 -53.82 15.98 19.61
N MET A 393 -53.11 15.08 20.31
CA MET A 393 -51.68 15.25 20.58
C MET A 393 -50.87 15.27 19.28
N SER A 394 -49.93 16.20 19.18
CA SER A 394 -48.96 16.25 18.08
C SER A 394 -47.77 15.31 18.35
N SER A 395 -46.97 15.05 17.32
CA SER A 395 -45.68 14.36 17.45
C SER A 395 -44.74 15.07 18.43
N THR A 396 -44.74 16.40 18.45
CA THR A 396 -43.90 17.19 19.36
C THR A 396 -44.33 17.07 20.81
N MET A 397 -45.65 17.01 21.09
CA MET A 397 -46.16 16.80 22.45
C MET A 397 -45.80 15.40 22.95
N LEU A 398 -46.06 14.38 22.12
CA LEU A 398 -45.75 13.00 22.50
C LEU A 398 -44.24 12.80 22.68
N GLY A 399 -43.43 13.41 21.81
CA GLY A 399 -41.98 13.45 21.92
C GLY A 399 -41.42 14.32 23.06
N SER A 400 -42.26 15.03 23.82
CA SER A 400 -41.86 15.78 25.02
C SER A 400 -42.18 15.03 26.32
N LEU A 401 -42.89 13.89 26.25
CA LEU A 401 -43.11 13.06 27.43
C LEU A 401 -41.82 12.32 27.80
N SER A 402 -41.54 12.26 29.10
CA SER A 402 -40.60 11.32 29.70
C SER A 402 -41.10 9.87 29.57
N SER A 403 -40.20 8.91 29.70
CA SER A 403 -40.54 7.48 29.69
C SER A 403 -41.55 7.12 30.79
N THR A 404 -41.42 7.72 31.99
CA THR A 404 -42.36 7.51 33.11
C THR A 404 -43.75 8.08 32.82
N GLN A 405 -43.85 9.28 32.22
CA GLN A 405 -45.13 9.84 31.80
C GLN A 405 -45.77 9.01 30.68
N LEU A 406 -44.97 8.55 29.71
CA LEU A 406 -45.47 7.73 28.63
C LEU A 406 -45.97 6.36 29.12
N ALA A 407 -45.30 5.74 30.10
CA ALA A 407 -45.79 4.53 30.77
C ALA A 407 -47.14 4.73 31.48
N ALA A 408 -47.45 5.96 31.92
CA ALA A 408 -48.74 6.32 32.53
C ALA A 408 -49.87 6.54 31.51
N VAL A 409 -49.57 6.67 30.22
CA VAL A 409 -50.59 6.74 29.16
C VAL A 409 -51.37 5.43 29.13
N THR A 410 -52.68 5.48 29.26
CA THR A 410 -53.51 4.28 29.22
C THR A 410 -53.55 3.66 27.82
N THR A 411 -53.86 2.37 27.74
CA THR A 411 -54.06 1.67 26.46
C THR A 411 -55.15 2.30 25.58
N ALA A 412 -56.19 2.88 26.19
CA ALA A 412 -57.25 3.58 25.46
C ALA A 412 -56.76 4.92 24.89
N GLN A 413 -55.95 5.68 25.63
CA GLN A 413 -55.37 6.93 25.16
C GLN A 413 -54.41 6.69 24.00
N ILE A 414 -53.46 5.75 24.13
CA ILE A 414 -52.49 5.49 23.07
C ILE A 414 -53.16 4.94 21.81
N GLY A 415 -54.18 4.09 21.95
CA GLY A 415 -54.99 3.60 20.82
C GLY A 415 -55.80 4.70 20.12
N ALA A 416 -56.15 5.79 20.82
CA ALA A 416 -56.87 6.92 20.25
C ALA A 416 -55.96 7.93 19.51
N MET A 417 -54.64 7.87 19.70
CA MET A 417 -53.68 8.78 19.07
C MET A 417 -53.58 8.56 17.56
N SER A 418 -53.34 9.62 16.79
CA SER A 418 -53.09 9.47 15.35
C SER A 418 -51.73 8.80 15.07
N SER A 419 -51.59 8.18 13.89
CA SER A 419 -50.30 7.67 13.41
C SER A 419 -49.23 8.77 13.28
N ILE A 420 -49.64 10.01 13.02
CA ILE A 420 -48.74 11.19 12.97
C ILE A 420 -48.16 11.48 14.35
N ALA A 421 -48.96 11.35 15.41
CA ALA A 421 -48.49 11.53 16.78
C ALA A 421 -47.47 10.45 17.16
N ILE A 422 -47.82 9.17 16.91
CA ILE A 422 -46.96 8.01 17.18
C ILE A 422 -45.63 8.07 16.45
N LYS A 423 -45.60 8.63 15.23
CA LYS A 423 -44.35 8.86 14.46
C LYS A 423 -43.34 9.74 15.20
N GLY A 424 -43.80 10.58 16.14
CA GLY A 424 -42.94 11.45 16.96
C GLY A 424 -42.15 10.75 18.07
N LEU A 425 -42.42 9.46 18.33
CA LEU A 425 -41.69 8.70 19.34
C LEU A 425 -40.23 8.50 18.94
N THR A 426 -39.35 8.60 19.93
CA THR A 426 -37.91 8.29 19.85
C THR A 426 -37.60 6.96 20.55
N SER A 427 -36.36 6.48 20.45
CA SER A 427 -35.90 5.28 21.15
C SER A 427 -36.11 5.36 22.67
N THR A 428 -35.82 6.52 23.28
CA THR A 428 -35.99 6.73 24.73
C THR A 428 -37.46 6.66 25.15
N GLN A 429 -38.37 7.14 24.31
CA GLN A 429 -39.79 7.03 24.59
C GLN A 429 -40.33 5.62 24.35
N THR A 430 -39.92 4.95 23.28
CA THR A 430 -40.39 3.58 23.03
C THR A 430 -39.91 2.59 24.08
N GLU A 431 -38.76 2.82 24.72
CA GLU A 431 -38.31 2.06 25.89
C GLU A 431 -39.28 2.18 27.09
N GLY A 432 -39.97 3.32 27.22
CA GLY A 432 -41.00 3.54 28.24
C GLY A 432 -42.37 2.92 27.92
N LEU A 433 -42.57 2.34 26.73
CA LEU A 433 -43.83 1.70 26.38
C LEU A 433 -43.94 0.30 27.00
N THR A 434 -45.02 0.08 27.72
CA THR A 434 -45.41 -1.25 28.18
C THR A 434 -45.85 -2.14 27.01
N THR A 435 -45.73 -3.45 27.18
CA THR A 435 -46.21 -4.45 26.21
C THR A 435 -47.72 -4.31 25.95
N ALA A 436 -48.50 -3.98 26.98
CA ALA A 436 -49.95 -3.76 26.85
C ALA A 436 -50.30 -2.54 25.99
N GLN A 437 -49.55 -1.43 26.11
CA GLN A 437 -49.74 -0.25 25.26
C GLN A 437 -49.38 -0.55 23.81
N LEU A 438 -48.25 -1.23 23.57
CA LEU A 438 -47.78 -1.56 22.22
C LEU A 438 -48.75 -2.52 21.50
N ALA A 439 -49.26 -3.53 22.20
CA ALA A 439 -50.26 -4.47 21.68
C ALA A 439 -51.59 -3.80 21.28
N LYS A 440 -51.85 -2.58 21.76
CA LYS A 440 -53.08 -1.81 21.47
C LYS A 440 -52.89 -0.77 20.37
N LEU A 441 -51.68 -0.60 19.84
CA LEU A 441 -51.47 0.21 18.64
C LEU A 441 -52.14 -0.47 17.43
N SER A 442 -52.77 0.31 16.58
CA SER A 442 -53.21 -0.16 15.26
C SER A 442 -52.03 -0.47 14.35
N THR A 443 -52.27 -1.25 13.30
CA THR A 443 -51.28 -1.52 12.25
C THR A 443 -50.74 -0.23 11.60
N ALA A 444 -51.60 0.77 11.41
CA ALA A 444 -51.21 2.08 10.87
C ALA A 444 -50.29 2.87 11.83
N GLN A 445 -50.49 2.73 13.14
CA GLN A 445 -49.61 3.35 14.14
C GLN A 445 -48.26 2.63 14.24
N ILE A 446 -48.25 1.28 14.23
CA ILE A 446 -47.00 0.51 14.18
C ILE A 446 -46.19 0.85 12.93
N LYS A 447 -46.83 0.88 11.76
CA LYS A 447 -46.19 1.27 10.49
C LYS A 447 -45.64 2.71 10.49
N ALA A 448 -46.17 3.57 11.35
CA ALA A 448 -45.71 4.96 11.47
C ALA A 448 -44.50 5.13 12.40
N LEU A 449 -44.15 4.12 13.21
CA LEU A 449 -42.94 4.15 14.05
C LEU A 449 -41.70 4.32 13.18
N SER A 450 -40.83 5.26 13.57
CA SER A 450 -39.55 5.48 12.91
C SER A 450 -38.56 4.35 13.20
N GLY A 451 -37.49 4.25 12.40
CA GLY A 451 -36.42 3.28 12.66
C GLY A 451 -35.79 3.43 14.06
N SER A 452 -35.58 4.67 14.51
CA SER A 452 -35.06 4.95 15.86
C SER A 452 -36.04 4.55 16.97
N ALA A 453 -37.35 4.73 16.75
CA ALA A 453 -38.36 4.23 17.68
C ALA A 453 -38.33 2.70 17.77
N MET A 454 -38.19 2.01 16.64
CA MET A 454 -38.11 0.54 16.59
C MET A 454 -36.88 -0.01 17.33
N SER A 455 -35.72 0.65 17.21
CA SER A 455 -34.50 0.21 17.89
C SER A 455 -34.56 0.35 19.42
N GLY A 456 -35.46 1.19 19.96
CA GLY A 456 -35.68 1.35 21.40
C GLY A 456 -36.63 0.32 22.03
N LEU A 457 -37.28 -0.53 21.24
CA LEU A 457 -38.20 -1.56 21.76
C LEU A 457 -37.42 -2.68 22.48
N SER A 458 -37.91 -3.12 23.63
CA SER A 458 -37.37 -4.32 24.28
C SER A 458 -37.73 -5.60 23.51
N THR A 459 -37.07 -6.72 23.79
CA THR A 459 -37.46 -8.03 23.24
C THR A 459 -38.89 -8.43 23.66
N ALA A 460 -39.31 -8.09 24.87
CA ALA A 460 -40.69 -8.29 25.33
C ALA A 460 -41.70 -7.44 24.53
N ASN A 461 -41.31 -6.24 24.10
CA ASN A 461 -42.12 -5.43 23.21
C ASN A 461 -42.24 -6.07 21.81
N ILE A 462 -41.15 -6.64 21.28
CA ILE A 462 -41.18 -7.36 20.00
C ILE A 462 -42.07 -8.61 20.07
N VAL A 463 -42.09 -9.33 21.19
CA VAL A 463 -43.02 -10.45 21.40
C VAL A 463 -44.47 -9.96 21.54
N ALA A 464 -44.69 -8.75 22.05
CA ALA A 464 -46.02 -8.22 22.31
C ALA A 464 -46.73 -7.63 21.08
N ILE A 465 -46.02 -7.37 19.96
CA ILE A 465 -46.69 -7.01 18.72
C ILE A 465 -47.42 -8.23 18.17
N SER A 466 -48.65 -8.04 17.72
CA SER A 466 -49.43 -9.08 17.06
C SER A 466 -48.90 -9.38 15.66
N THR A 467 -49.20 -10.58 15.18
CA THR A 467 -48.89 -11.03 13.82
C THR A 467 -49.42 -10.10 12.71
N ALA A 468 -50.57 -9.45 12.94
CA ALA A 468 -51.11 -8.46 12.00
C ALA A 468 -50.30 -7.15 11.99
N GLN A 469 -49.75 -6.74 13.14
CA GLN A 469 -48.84 -5.59 13.23
C GLN A 469 -47.48 -5.91 12.62
N ALA A 470 -46.93 -7.09 12.88
CA ALA A 470 -45.68 -7.56 12.28
C ALA A 470 -45.74 -7.57 10.75
N ALA A 471 -46.87 -8.03 10.17
CA ALA A 471 -47.09 -8.07 8.73
C ALA A 471 -46.97 -6.68 8.04
N GLU A 472 -47.18 -5.59 8.79
CA GLU A 472 -47.16 -4.21 8.28
C GLU A 472 -45.82 -3.51 8.50
N LEU A 473 -44.83 -4.19 9.11
CA LEU A 473 -43.49 -3.65 9.28
C LEU A 473 -42.83 -3.37 7.93
N SER A 474 -42.32 -2.15 7.78
CA SER A 474 -41.61 -1.72 6.59
C SER A 474 -40.16 -2.21 6.58
N SER A 475 -39.55 -2.22 5.40
CA SER A 475 -38.12 -2.51 5.21
C SER A 475 -37.20 -1.66 6.10
N ALA A 476 -37.54 -0.38 6.31
CA ALA A 476 -36.75 0.51 7.17
C ALA A 476 -36.84 0.14 8.65
N GLN A 477 -38.02 -0.28 9.11
CA GLN A 477 -38.26 -0.70 10.49
C GLN A 477 -37.54 -2.02 10.80
N ILE A 478 -37.64 -3.00 9.90
CA ILE A 478 -36.91 -4.28 10.02
C ILE A 478 -35.40 -4.04 10.10
N ARG A 479 -34.87 -3.15 9.26
CA ARG A 479 -33.43 -2.86 9.23
C ARG A 479 -32.93 -2.06 10.43
N SER A 480 -33.83 -1.51 11.25
CA SER A 480 -33.48 -0.87 12.54
C SER A 480 -33.59 -1.82 13.74
N LEU A 481 -34.06 -3.06 13.55
CA LEU A 481 -34.05 -4.05 14.62
C LEU A 481 -32.63 -4.59 14.84
N SER A 482 -32.28 -4.77 16.11
CA SER A 482 -31.06 -5.46 16.53
C SER A 482 -31.18 -6.97 16.35
N SER A 483 -30.04 -7.68 16.37
CA SER A 483 -29.99 -9.15 16.32
C SER A 483 -30.80 -9.81 17.45
N THR A 484 -30.77 -9.24 18.66
CA THR A 484 -31.54 -9.76 19.80
C THR A 484 -33.05 -9.54 19.64
N GLN A 485 -33.47 -8.40 19.09
CA GLN A 485 -34.87 -8.15 18.75
C GLN A 485 -35.35 -9.08 17.64
N MET A 486 -34.52 -9.34 16.62
CA MET A 486 -34.81 -10.31 15.57
C MET A 486 -34.95 -11.73 16.13
N ALA A 487 -34.06 -12.16 17.03
CA ALA A 487 -34.14 -13.45 17.72
C ALA A 487 -35.44 -13.61 18.53
N ALA A 488 -35.93 -12.52 19.13
CA ALA A 488 -37.15 -12.52 19.95
C ALA A 488 -38.46 -12.56 19.12
N MET A 489 -38.42 -12.23 17.83
CA MET A 489 -39.62 -12.25 16.99
C MET A 489 -40.19 -13.67 16.87
N GLU A 490 -41.48 -13.84 17.10
CA GLU A 490 -42.08 -15.17 16.99
C GLU A 490 -42.05 -15.68 15.54
N THR A 491 -41.93 -16.99 15.34
CA THR A 491 -41.91 -17.57 13.98
C THR A 491 -43.19 -17.26 13.21
N ALA A 492 -44.34 -17.21 13.90
CA ALA A 492 -45.62 -16.83 13.33
C ALA A 492 -45.63 -15.39 12.76
N ASP A 493 -44.90 -14.48 13.39
CA ASP A 493 -44.79 -13.08 12.97
C ASP A 493 -43.79 -12.93 11.81
N LEU A 494 -42.64 -13.58 11.92
CA LEU A 494 -41.58 -13.56 10.90
C LEU A 494 -42.11 -14.03 9.53
N VAL A 495 -42.92 -15.09 9.50
CA VAL A 495 -43.49 -15.62 8.24
C VAL A 495 -44.58 -14.74 7.63
N LYS A 496 -45.08 -13.74 8.36
CA LYS A 496 -46.01 -12.73 7.82
C LYS A 496 -45.32 -11.47 7.32
N LEU A 497 -44.02 -11.31 7.54
CA LEU A 497 -43.26 -10.23 6.92
C LEU A 497 -43.37 -10.30 5.40
N THR A 498 -43.59 -9.15 4.77
CA THR A 498 -43.60 -9.07 3.30
C THR A 498 -42.24 -9.45 2.73
N THR A 499 -42.21 -9.93 1.48
CA THR A 499 -40.95 -10.20 0.78
C THR A 499 -40.07 -8.95 0.63
N LEU A 500 -40.65 -7.75 0.56
CA LEU A 500 -39.90 -6.49 0.57
C LEU A 500 -39.22 -6.23 1.92
N ALA A 501 -39.87 -6.59 3.03
CA ALA A 501 -39.31 -6.47 4.37
C ALA A 501 -38.18 -7.49 4.58
N VAL A 502 -38.38 -8.76 4.19
CA VAL A 502 -37.35 -9.81 4.26
C VAL A 502 -36.15 -9.50 3.37
N LYS A 503 -36.37 -8.98 2.15
CA LYS A 503 -35.29 -8.54 1.24
C LYS A 503 -34.41 -7.43 1.85
N ALA A 504 -34.94 -6.66 2.79
CA ALA A 504 -34.24 -5.58 3.46
C ALA A 504 -33.45 -6.04 4.71
N LEU A 505 -33.46 -7.33 5.04
CA LEU A 505 -32.62 -7.87 6.11
C LEU A 505 -31.13 -7.69 5.79
N GLY A 506 -30.34 -7.33 6.79
CA GLY A 506 -28.89 -7.22 6.71
C GLY A 506 -28.20 -8.41 7.37
N GLU A 507 -26.88 -8.36 7.39
CA GLU A 507 -26.04 -9.37 8.04
C GLU A 507 -26.43 -9.53 9.52
N ASP A 508 -26.39 -8.43 10.30
CA ASP A 508 -26.74 -8.43 11.73
C ASP A 508 -28.15 -8.97 12.03
N GLN A 509 -29.14 -8.62 11.20
CA GLN A 509 -30.52 -9.08 11.42
C GLN A 509 -30.67 -10.57 11.14
N VAL A 510 -29.97 -11.10 10.14
CA VAL A 510 -30.02 -12.53 9.79
C VAL A 510 -29.19 -13.38 10.74
N GLU A 511 -28.03 -12.89 11.17
CA GLU A 511 -27.20 -13.54 12.18
C GLU A 511 -28.00 -13.73 13.48
N GLY A 512 -28.84 -12.75 13.85
CA GLY A 512 -29.73 -12.84 15.00
C GLY A 512 -30.88 -13.85 14.88
N LEU A 513 -31.20 -14.36 13.68
CA LEU A 513 -32.28 -15.33 13.53
C LEU A 513 -31.91 -16.69 14.15
N THR A 514 -32.83 -17.29 14.88
CA THR A 514 -32.68 -18.67 15.33
C THR A 514 -32.82 -19.66 14.16
N THR A 515 -32.31 -20.87 14.33
CA THR A 515 -32.45 -21.96 13.34
C THR A 515 -33.92 -22.28 13.04
N ALA A 516 -34.79 -22.23 14.06
CA ALA A 516 -36.23 -22.42 13.90
C ALA A 516 -36.89 -21.30 13.08
N GLN A 517 -36.45 -20.05 13.26
CA GLN A 517 -36.92 -18.91 12.47
C GLN A 517 -36.48 -19.01 11.01
N VAL A 518 -35.21 -19.36 10.74
CA VAL A 518 -34.71 -19.58 9.37
C VAL A 518 -35.45 -20.72 8.69
N ALA A 519 -35.65 -21.85 9.38
CA ALA A 519 -36.41 -23.00 8.87
C ALA A 519 -37.89 -22.65 8.60
N ALA A 520 -38.47 -21.73 9.36
CA ALA A 520 -39.86 -21.31 9.20
C ALA A 520 -40.11 -20.38 8.01
N LEU A 521 -39.08 -19.71 7.47
CA LEU A 521 -39.23 -18.80 6.32
C LEU A 521 -40.01 -19.45 5.18
N THR A 522 -40.94 -18.74 4.57
CA THR A 522 -41.61 -19.27 3.38
C THR A 522 -40.62 -19.37 2.20
N THR A 523 -40.90 -20.22 1.22
CA THR A 523 -40.07 -20.31 0.01
C THR A 523 -39.98 -18.97 -0.74
N ALA A 524 -41.06 -18.19 -0.75
CA ALA A 524 -41.09 -16.84 -1.33
C ALA A 524 -40.22 -15.84 -0.54
N GLN A 525 -40.15 -15.96 0.79
CA GLN A 525 -39.28 -15.14 1.63
C GLN A 525 -37.80 -15.53 1.47
N ALA A 526 -37.49 -16.84 1.40
CA ALA A 526 -36.14 -17.31 1.12
C ALA A 526 -35.64 -16.83 -0.25
N ALA A 527 -36.49 -16.89 -1.29
CA ALA A 527 -36.14 -16.49 -2.66
C ALA A 527 -35.71 -15.01 -2.80
N VAL A 528 -36.09 -14.14 -1.87
CA VAL A 528 -35.76 -12.71 -1.89
C VAL A 528 -34.61 -12.32 -0.96
N LEU A 529 -34.01 -13.28 -0.25
CA LEU A 529 -32.80 -13.03 0.55
C LEU A 529 -31.67 -12.52 -0.36
N SER A 530 -31.05 -11.42 0.06
CA SER A 530 -29.89 -10.85 -0.61
C SER A 530 -28.65 -11.68 -0.36
N ASP A 531 -27.60 -11.45 -1.15
CA ASP A 531 -26.26 -11.98 -0.92
C ASP A 531 -25.72 -11.58 0.46
N THR A 532 -25.90 -10.32 0.88
CA THR A 532 -25.51 -9.86 2.23
C THR A 532 -26.28 -10.60 3.33
N ALA A 533 -27.58 -10.80 3.17
CA ALA A 533 -28.40 -11.52 4.13
C ALA A 533 -27.96 -12.98 4.27
N LEU A 534 -27.68 -13.67 3.14
CA LEU A 534 -27.17 -15.04 3.16
C LEU A 534 -25.76 -15.12 3.78
N GLY A 535 -24.91 -14.11 3.57
CA GLY A 535 -23.57 -14.03 4.17
C GLY A 535 -23.57 -13.98 5.70
N GLY A 536 -24.66 -13.49 6.31
CA GLY A 536 -24.85 -13.48 7.77
C GLY A 536 -25.37 -14.80 8.37
N LEU A 537 -25.73 -15.79 7.54
CA LEU A 537 -26.18 -17.10 8.06
C LEU A 537 -24.97 -17.92 8.54
N SER A 538 -25.09 -18.51 9.73
CA SER A 538 -24.20 -19.56 10.21
C SER A 538 -24.41 -20.88 9.45
N SER A 539 -23.43 -21.78 9.55
CA SER A 539 -23.52 -23.13 8.96
C SER A 539 -24.73 -23.91 9.51
N THR A 540 -25.09 -23.72 10.79
CA THR A 540 -26.25 -24.40 11.39
C THR A 540 -27.58 -23.81 10.88
N GLN A 541 -27.67 -22.49 10.69
CA GLN A 541 -28.86 -21.89 10.09
C GLN A 541 -29.01 -22.29 8.60
N MET A 542 -27.90 -22.38 7.85
CA MET A 542 -27.90 -22.90 6.48
C MET A 542 -28.39 -24.35 6.42
N ALA A 543 -27.91 -25.22 7.33
CA ALA A 543 -28.38 -26.61 7.43
C ALA A 543 -29.86 -26.72 7.79
N ALA A 544 -30.39 -25.77 8.58
CA ALA A 544 -31.79 -25.73 8.99
C ALA A 544 -32.75 -25.31 7.86
N MET A 545 -32.26 -24.67 6.79
CA MET A 545 -33.09 -24.34 5.64
C MET A 545 -33.65 -25.62 4.99
N THR A 546 -34.88 -25.57 4.50
CA THR A 546 -35.44 -26.69 3.74
C THR A 546 -34.84 -26.73 2.34
N THR A 547 -34.87 -27.91 1.69
CA THR A 547 -34.45 -28.05 0.30
C THR A 547 -35.24 -27.16 -0.65
N ALA A 548 -36.52 -26.88 -0.35
CA ALA A 548 -37.36 -25.98 -1.14
C ALA A 548 -36.94 -24.52 -0.99
N GLN A 549 -36.52 -24.09 0.21
CA GLN A 549 -35.99 -22.73 0.43
C GLN A 549 -34.65 -22.54 -0.30
N ILE A 550 -33.72 -23.48 -0.20
CA ILE A 550 -32.43 -23.44 -0.91
C ILE A 550 -32.63 -23.44 -2.43
N GLY A 551 -33.51 -24.32 -2.95
CA GLY A 551 -33.84 -24.36 -4.37
C GLY A 551 -34.52 -23.10 -4.89
N ALA A 552 -35.20 -22.33 -4.03
CA ALA A 552 -35.85 -21.08 -4.40
C ALA A 552 -34.90 -19.86 -4.45
N LEU A 553 -33.67 -19.98 -3.93
CA LEU A 553 -32.68 -18.90 -3.97
C LEU A 553 -32.32 -18.52 -5.42
N THR A 554 -32.04 -17.27 -5.69
CA THR A 554 -31.60 -16.87 -7.04
C THR A 554 -30.11 -17.20 -7.26
N SER A 555 -29.69 -17.40 -8.50
CA SER A 555 -28.26 -17.56 -8.84
C SER A 555 -27.40 -16.37 -8.40
N ARG A 556 -27.98 -15.16 -8.36
CA ARG A 556 -27.33 -13.97 -7.79
C ARG A 556 -27.09 -14.11 -6.29
N SER A 557 -28.07 -14.57 -5.53
CA SER A 557 -27.94 -14.74 -4.07
C SER A 557 -26.94 -15.86 -3.76
N ILE A 558 -26.97 -16.98 -4.50
CA ILE A 558 -26.04 -18.10 -4.36
C ILE A 558 -24.58 -17.68 -4.62
N LYS A 559 -24.34 -16.73 -5.53
CA LYS A 559 -23.00 -16.19 -5.80
C LYS A 559 -22.37 -15.52 -4.57
N GLY A 560 -23.18 -15.03 -3.64
CA GLY A 560 -22.72 -14.40 -2.40
C GLY A 560 -22.33 -15.38 -1.28
N LEU A 561 -22.55 -16.70 -1.46
CA LEU A 561 -22.21 -17.67 -0.43
C LEU A 561 -20.69 -17.76 -0.19
N GLY A 562 -20.27 -17.78 1.07
CA GLY A 562 -18.91 -18.06 1.50
C GLY A 562 -18.71 -19.53 1.90
N ALA A 563 -17.49 -19.87 2.34
CA ALA A 563 -17.13 -21.22 2.76
C ALA A 563 -17.97 -21.71 3.96
N THR A 564 -18.21 -20.85 4.94
CA THR A 564 -19.01 -21.18 6.14
C THR A 564 -20.44 -21.56 5.78
N GLN A 565 -21.06 -20.83 4.86
CA GLN A 565 -22.44 -21.11 4.46
C GLN A 565 -22.53 -22.39 3.63
N THR A 566 -21.56 -22.64 2.73
CA THR A 566 -21.56 -23.87 1.92
C THR A 566 -21.18 -25.12 2.71
N GLU A 567 -20.32 -25.01 3.73
CA GLU A 567 -20.05 -26.09 4.68
C GLU A 567 -21.31 -26.52 5.42
N GLY A 568 -22.22 -25.57 5.72
CA GLY A 568 -23.53 -25.84 6.31
C GLY A 568 -24.54 -26.50 5.36
N LEU A 569 -24.29 -26.57 4.05
CA LEU A 569 -25.22 -27.19 3.11
C LEU A 569 -25.18 -28.71 3.23
N THR A 570 -26.34 -29.30 3.52
CA THR A 570 -26.55 -30.74 3.41
C THR A 570 -26.45 -31.19 1.95
N THR A 571 -26.11 -32.47 1.74
CA THR A 571 -26.08 -33.09 0.41
C THR A 571 -27.43 -32.98 -0.30
N ALA A 572 -28.54 -33.13 0.42
CA ALA A 572 -29.89 -33.00 -0.12
C ALA A 572 -30.24 -31.57 -0.58
N GLN A 573 -29.76 -30.55 0.13
CA GLN A 573 -29.95 -29.14 -0.27
C GLN A 573 -29.10 -28.81 -1.51
N LEU A 574 -27.84 -29.23 -1.54
CA LEU A 574 -26.95 -28.97 -2.67
C LEU A 574 -27.43 -29.66 -3.97
N ALA A 575 -27.90 -30.91 -3.87
CA ALA A 575 -28.49 -31.66 -4.98
C ALA A 575 -29.75 -31.00 -5.56
N LYS A 576 -30.39 -30.06 -4.84
CA LYS A 576 -31.58 -29.33 -5.29
C LYS A 576 -31.28 -27.99 -5.95
N LEU A 577 -30.02 -27.55 -5.97
CA LEU A 577 -29.62 -26.38 -6.75
C LEU A 577 -29.79 -26.64 -8.26
N SER A 578 -30.22 -25.65 -9.01
CA SER A 578 -30.21 -25.71 -10.47
C SER A 578 -28.78 -25.63 -11.01
N THR A 579 -28.61 -26.00 -12.28
CA THR A 579 -27.37 -25.81 -13.02
C THR A 579 -26.91 -24.35 -13.03
N ASP A 580 -27.83 -23.40 -13.17
CA ASP A 580 -27.52 -21.96 -13.09
C ASP A 580 -27.08 -21.51 -11.70
N GLN A 581 -27.64 -22.09 -10.63
CA GLN A 581 -27.21 -21.80 -9.26
C GLN A 581 -25.81 -22.37 -8.98
N ILE A 582 -25.52 -23.60 -9.42
CA ILE A 582 -24.19 -24.22 -9.30
C ILE A 582 -23.15 -23.40 -10.07
N LYS A 583 -23.46 -22.97 -11.28
CA LYS A 583 -22.62 -22.06 -12.08
C LYS A 583 -22.38 -20.71 -11.40
N GLY A 584 -23.30 -20.29 -10.53
CA GLY A 584 -23.21 -19.07 -9.74
C GLY A 584 -22.26 -19.15 -8.53
N LEU A 585 -21.93 -20.36 -8.04
CA LEU A 585 -21.08 -20.53 -6.85
C LEU A 585 -19.68 -19.93 -7.05
N GLY A 586 -19.27 -19.06 -6.13
CA GLY A 586 -17.94 -18.45 -6.13
C GLY A 586 -16.84 -19.40 -5.63
N ALA A 587 -15.57 -19.01 -5.81
CA ALA A 587 -14.42 -19.81 -5.38
C ALA A 587 -14.45 -20.14 -3.87
N SER A 588 -14.75 -19.15 -3.01
CA SER A 588 -14.86 -19.37 -1.56
C SER A 588 -15.97 -20.36 -1.18
N ALA A 589 -17.08 -20.34 -1.92
CA ALA A 589 -18.18 -21.28 -1.74
C ALA A 589 -17.72 -22.71 -2.07
N MET A 590 -17.01 -22.89 -3.18
CA MET A 590 -16.49 -24.17 -3.66
C MET A 590 -15.49 -24.80 -2.68
N SER A 591 -14.59 -24.01 -2.08
CA SER A 591 -13.62 -24.51 -1.10
C SER A 591 -14.26 -25.03 0.20
N GLY A 592 -15.47 -24.54 0.54
CA GLY A 592 -16.23 -24.98 1.72
C GLY A 592 -17.02 -26.28 1.53
N LEU A 593 -17.10 -26.82 0.31
CA LEU A 593 -17.84 -28.07 0.05
C LEU A 593 -17.15 -29.28 0.67
N SER A 594 -17.88 -30.17 1.34
CA SER A 594 -17.31 -31.46 1.75
C SER A 594 -17.15 -32.41 0.55
N THR A 595 -16.38 -33.50 0.69
CA THR A 595 -16.32 -34.56 -0.33
C THR A 595 -17.70 -35.19 -0.58
N ALA A 596 -18.52 -35.34 0.47
CA ALA A 596 -19.90 -35.80 0.33
C ALA A 596 -20.77 -34.83 -0.47
N ASN A 597 -20.53 -33.52 -0.36
CA ASN A 597 -21.18 -32.52 -1.20
C ASN A 597 -20.77 -32.65 -2.67
N ILE A 598 -19.49 -32.88 -2.97
CA ILE A 598 -18.99 -33.11 -4.33
C ILE A 598 -19.60 -34.37 -4.94
N VAL A 599 -19.79 -35.44 -4.16
CA VAL A 599 -20.48 -36.66 -4.63
C VAL A 599 -21.98 -36.42 -4.83
N ALA A 600 -22.58 -35.49 -4.08
CA ALA A 600 -24.03 -35.27 -4.09
C ALA A 600 -24.54 -34.39 -5.25
N ILE A 601 -23.67 -33.64 -5.93
CA ILE A 601 -24.10 -32.90 -7.13
C ILE A 601 -24.36 -33.90 -8.27
N SER A 602 -25.36 -33.61 -9.08
CA SER A 602 -25.65 -34.40 -10.27
C SER A 602 -24.62 -34.16 -11.38
N THR A 603 -24.49 -35.14 -12.26
CA THR A 603 -23.67 -35.04 -13.48
C THR A 603 -24.00 -33.83 -14.36
N ALA A 604 -25.26 -33.39 -14.39
CA ALA A 604 -25.65 -32.17 -15.11
C ALA A 604 -25.14 -30.90 -14.42
N GLN A 605 -25.12 -30.86 -13.08
CA GLN A 605 -24.54 -29.75 -12.32
C GLN A 605 -23.02 -29.73 -12.43
N ALA A 606 -22.36 -30.89 -12.37
CA ALA A 606 -20.93 -31.02 -12.56
C ALA A 606 -20.48 -30.51 -13.94
N ALA A 607 -21.26 -30.77 -15.00
CA ALA A 607 -20.97 -30.31 -16.36
C ALA A 607 -20.88 -28.78 -16.50
N GLU A 608 -21.54 -28.02 -15.62
CA GLU A 608 -21.52 -26.55 -15.61
C GLU A 608 -20.36 -25.95 -14.82
N LEU A 609 -19.54 -26.75 -14.14
CA LEU A 609 -18.40 -26.26 -13.36
C LEU A 609 -17.37 -25.59 -14.28
N SER A 610 -17.05 -24.33 -13.94
CA SER A 610 -16.03 -23.55 -14.62
C SER A 610 -14.62 -23.90 -14.14
N SER A 611 -13.61 -23.51 -14.92
CA SER A 611 -12.21 -23.62 -14.51
C SER A 611 -11.90 -22.91 -13.19
N VAL A 612 -12.55 -21.77 -12.91
CA VAL A 612 -12.36 -21.02 -11.65
C VAL A 612 -12.92 -21.80 -10.45
N GLN A 613 -14.10 -22.42 -10.63
CA GLN A 613 -14.73 -23.21 -9.57
C GLN A 613 -13.96 -24.50 -9.29
N LEU A 614 -13.49 -25.18 -10.34
CA LEU A 614 -12.64 -26.35 -10.18
C LEU A 614 -11.36 -25.99 -9.44
N ARG A 615 -10.65 -24.91 -9.81
CA ARG A 615 -9.42 -24.45 -9.11
C ARG A 615 -9.58 -24.14 -7.62
N ALA A 616 -10.81 -23.93 -7.16
CA ALA A 616 -11.09 -23.70 -5.75
C ALA A 616 -11.30 -24.99 -4.94
N LEU A 617 -11.40 -26.14 -5.61
CA LEU A 617 -11.45 -27.45 -4.97
C LEU A 617 -10.05 -27.89 -4.51
N SER A 618 -9.98 -28.57 -3.38
CA SER A 618 -8.79 -29.30 -2.94
C SER A 618 -8.58 -30.58 -3.75
N SER A 619 -7.38 -31.15 -3.68
CA SER A 619 -7.06 -32.46 -4.25
C SER A 619 -7.98 -33.58 -3.72
N THR A 620 -8.39 -33.53 -2.45
CA THR A 620 -9.31 -34.51 -1.87
C THR A 620 -10.74 -34.36 -2.40
N GLN A 621 -11.21 -33.13 -2.59
CA GLN A 621 -12.51 -32.87 -3.23
C GLN A 621 -12.49 -33.32 -4.70
N MET A 622 -11.40 -33.07 -5.42
CA MET A 622 -11.21 -33.56 -6.79
C MET A 622 -11.19 -35.09 -6.87
N ALA A 623 -10.50 -35.76 -5.94
CA ALA A 623 -10.48 -37.22 -5.85
C ALA A 623 -11.88 -37.83 -5.56
N ALA A 624 -12.74 -37.09 -4.85
CA ALA A 624 -14.10 -37.52 -4.53
C ALA A 624 -15.08 -37.39 -5.71
N MET A 625 -14.74 -36.63 -6.75
CA MET A 625 -15.61 -36.44 -7.92
C MET A 625 -15.83 -37.76 -8.67
N GLU A 626 -17.10 -38.10 -8.93
CA GLU A 626 -17.40 -39.35 -9.63
C GLU A 626 -16.87 -39.32 -11.08
N THR A 627 -16.49 -40.48 -11.61
CA THR A 627 -15.97 -40.57 -12.99
C THR A 627 -17.03 -40.12 -14.01
N ALA A 628 -18.31 -40.39 -13.75
CA ALA A 628 -19.43 -39.95 -14.58
C ALA A 628 -19.54 -38.41 -14.67
N ASP A 629 -19.16 -37.71 -13.61
CA ASP A 629 -19.18 -36.25 -13.54
C ASP A 629 -17.94 -35.66 -14.21
N LEU A 630 -16.77 -36.23 -13.94
CA LEU A 630 -15.49 -35.78 -14.50
C LEU A 630 -15.51 -35.81 -16.04
N VAL A 631 -16.13 -36.82 -16.66
CA VAL A 631 -16.23 -36.92 -18.13
C VAL A 631 -17.17 -35.91 -18.76
N LYS A 632 -18.02 -35.24 -17.98
CA LYS A 632 -18.90 -34.17 -18.46
C LYS A 632 -18.31 -32.77 -18.32
N LEU A 633 -17.18 -32.63 -17.63
CA LEU A 633 -16.46 -31.36 -17.58
C LEU A 633 -16.06 -30.89 -18.97
N SER A 634 -16.25 -29.60 -19.23
CA SER A 634 -15.79 -29.02 -20.50
C SER A 634 -14.26 -29.10 -20.63
N THR A 635 -13.76 -29.15 -21.86
CA THR A 635 -12.31 -29.11 -22.13
C THR A 635 -11.65 -27.83 -21.59
N ALA A 636 -12.39 -26.71 -21.56
CA ALA A 636 -11.93 -25.47 -20.95
C ALA A 636 -11.78 -25.58 -19.42
N ALA A 637 -12.66 -26.33 -18.76
CA ALA A 637 -12.61 -26.58 -17.33
C ALA A 637 -11.40 -27.48 -16.97
N ILE A 638 -11.17 -28.56 -17.72
CA ILE A 638 -10.00 -29.44 -17.56
C ILE A 638 -8.68 -28.68 -17.75
N ARG A 639 -8.60 -27.79 -18.76
CA ARG A 639 -7.44 -26.88 -18.96
C ARG A 639 -7.19 -25.92 -17.79
N GLY A 640 -8.15 -25.76 -16.90
CA GLY A 640 -8.04 -24.89 -15.74
C GLY A 640 -7.45 -25.55 -14.50
N LEU A 641 -7.32 -26.88 -14.46
CA LEU A 641 -6.90 -27.59 -13.26
C LEU A 641 -5.49 -27.17 -12.79
N ALA A 642 -5.32 -27.09 -11.47
CA ALA A 642 -4.04 -26.85 -10.83
C ALA A 642 -3.24 -28.16 -10.63
N ALA A 643 -1.95 -28.03 -10.31
CA ALA A 643 -1.04 -29.17 -10.18
C ALA A 643 -1.47 -30.17 -9.11
N ASP A 644 -1.79 -29.69 -7.92
CA ASP A 644 -2.28 -30.47 -6.78
C ASP A 644 -3.61 -31.20 -7.09
N GLN A 645 -4.46 -30.59 -7.91
CA GLN A 645 -5.73 -31.19 -8.34
C GLN A 645 -5.52 -32.32 -9.34
N ILE A 646 -4.51 -32.22 -10.20
CA ILE A 646 -4.14 -33.25 -11.17
C ILE A 646 -3.47 -34.43 -10.45
N ASP A 647 -2.54 -34.14 -9.55
CA ASP A 647 -1.91 -35.14 -8.69
C ASP A 647 -2.96 -35.90 -7.84
N GLY A 648 -3.99 -35.18 -7.37
CA GLY A 648 -5.11 -35.76 -6.62
C GLY A 648 -6.05 -36.69 -7.40
N LEU A 649 -5.99 -36.73 -8.75
CA LEU A 649 -6.87 -37.61 -9.53
C LEU A 649 -6.52 -39.09 -9.31
N SER A 650 -7.51 -39.92 -9.04
CA SER A 650 -7.32 -41.36 -9.02
C SER A 650 -7.01 -41.92 -10.42
N THR A 651 -6.37 -43.09 -10.48
CA THR A 651 -6.12 -43.80 -11.74
C THR A 651 -7.41 -44.11 -12.51
N ALA A 652 -8.51 -44.40 -11.80
CA ALA A 652 -9.82 -44.60 -12.41
C ALA A 652 -10.38 -43.32 -13.05
N GLN A 653 -10.19 -42.16 -12.41
CA GLN A 653 -10.56 -40.86 -12.96
C GLN A 653 -9.72 -40.50 -14.19
N VAL A 654 -8.40 -40.72 -14.14
CA VAL A 654 -7.50 -40.49 -15.30
C VAL A 654 -7.84 -41.43 -16.46
N ALA A 655 -8.18 -42.69 -16.20
CA ALA A 655 -8.64 -43.63 -17.24
C ALA A 655 -10.01 -43.24 -17.84
N ALA A 656 -10.85 -42.54 -17.07
CA ALA A 656 -12.21 -42.19 -17.47
C ALA A 656 -12.30 -40.94 -18.37
N ILE A 657 -11.42 -39.94 -18.23
CA ILE A 657 -11.52 -38.70 -19.02
C ILE A 657 -11.55 -38.98 -20.53
N THR A 658 -12.29 -38.18 -21.28
CA THR A 658 -12.47 -38.42 -22.71
C THR A 658 -11.20 -38.04 -23.51
N THR A 659 -11.04 -38.59 -24.71
CA THR A 659 -9.94 -38.21 -25.62
C THR A 659 -9.96 -36.72 -25.96
N ALA A 660 -11.14 -36.07 -26.01
CA ALA A 660 -11.26 -34.62 -26.19
C ALA A 660 -10.73 -33.83 -24.98
N GLN A 661 -10.96 -34.32 -23.75
CA GLN A 661 -10.39 -33.74 -22.53
C GLN A 661 -8.88 -34.01 -22.43
N THR A 662 -8.40 -35.17 -22.86
CA THR A 662 -6.96 -35.49 -22.92
C THR A 662 -6.23 -34.61 -23.94
N ALA A 663 -6.83 -34.34 -25.09
CA ALA A 663 -6.22 -33.55 -26.17
C ALA A 663 -5.90 -32.09 -25.76
N VAL A 664 -6.55 -31.58 -24.70
CA VAL A 664 -6.33 -30.22 -24.21
C VAL A 664 -5.36 -30.11 -23.05
N LEU A 665 -4.82 -31.22 -22.55
CA LEU A 665 -3.79 -31.20 -21.50
C LEU A 665 -2.55 -30.44 -21.97
N SER A 666 -2.02 -29.58 -21.11
CA SER A 666 -0.75 -28.89 -21.37
C SER A 666 0.45 -29.73 -20.96
N SER A 667 1.64 -29.28 -21.35
CA SER A 667 2.91 -29.87 -20.91
C SER A 667 3.10 -29.86 -19.41
N SER A 668 2.67 -28.77 -18.74
CA SER A 668 2.70 -28.69 -17.28
C SER A 668 1.74 -29.69 -16.64
N MET A 669 0.53 -29.84 -17.17
CA MET A 669 -0.47 -30.77 -16.62
C MET A 669 -0.02 -32.24 -16.70
N LEU A 670 0.58 -32.64 -17.82
CA LEU A 670 1.16 -33.98 -17.96
C LEU A 670 2.31 -34.20 -16.97
N GLY A 671 3.13 -33.18 -16.72
CA GLY A 671 4.26 -33.25 -15.79
C GLY A 671 3.88 -33.46 -14.32
N GLU A 672 2.62 -33.21 -13.95
CA GLU A 672 2.09 -33.43 -12.59
C GLU A 672 1.49 -34.83 -12.42
N LEU A 673 1.29 -35.60 -13.51
CA LEU A 673 0.81 -36.97 -13.39
C LEU A 673 1.91 -37.88 -12.83
N SER A 674 1.53 -38.71 -11.86
CA SER A 674 2.38 -39.81 -11.39
C SER A 674 2.53 -40.91 -12.45
N SER A 675 3.52 -41.78 -12.26
CA SER A 675 3.74 -42.94 -13.15
C SER A 675 2.53 -43.88 -13.19
N SER A 676 1.79 -44.04 -12.07
CA SER A 676 0.58 -44.87 -12.02
C SER A 676 -0.60 -44.24 -12.76
N GLN A 677 -0.77 -42.93 -12.68
CA GLN A 677 -1.79 -42.20 -13.45
C GLN A 677 -1.46 -42.23 -14.95
N MET A 678 -0.19 -42.07 -15.34
CA MET A 678 0.26 -42.23 -16.72
C MET A 678 -0.03 -43.64 -17.25
N ALA A 679 0.27 -44.69 -16.45
CA ALA A 679 -0.03 -46.07 -16.81
C ALA A 679 -1.54 -46.34 -16.98
N ALA A 680 -2.37 -45.64 -16.19
CA ALA A 680 -3.83 -45.80 -16.22
C ALA A 680 -4.48 -45.16 -17.46
N MET A 681 -3.79 -44.25 -18.16
CA MET A 681 -4.32 -43.69 -19.40
C MET A 681 -4.58 -44.80 -20.43
N THR A 682 -5.67 -44.73 -21.17
CA THR A 682 -5.92 -45.63 -22.28
C THR A 682 -5.00 -45.31 -23.46
N THR A 683 -4.77 -46.27 -24.34
CA THR A 683 -4.00 -46.05 -25.59
C THR A 683 -4.67 -44.97 -26.47
N ALA A 684 -6.00 -44.88 -26.46
CA ALA A 684 -6.74 -43.83 -27.16
C ALA A 684 -6.47 -42.43 -26.59
N GLN A 685 -6.39 -42.30 -25.26
CA GLN A 685 -6.04 -41.04 -24.59
C GLN A 685 -4.60 -40.62 -24.92
N ILE A 686 -3.63 -41.55 -24.83
CA ILE A 686 -2.23 -41.27 -25.17
C ILE A 686 -2.10 -40.83 -26.64
N GLY A 687 -2.78 -41.52 -27.56
CA GLY A 687 -2.81 -41.12 -28.97
C GLY A 687 -3.47 -39.76 -29.24
N ALA A 688 -4.35 -39.28 -28.35
CA ALA A 688 -5.01 -37.98 -28.46
C ALA A 688 -4.17 -36.80 -27.96
N LEU A 689 -3.03 -37.04 -27.32
CA LEU A 689 -2.18 -35.97 -26.77
C LEU A 689 -1.60 -35.07 -27.87
N GLY A 690 -1.66 -33.75 -27.69
CA GLY A 690 -0.99 -32.81 -28.60
C GLY A 690 0.54 -32.89 -28.50
N THR A 691 1.23 -32.65 -29.61
CA THR A 691 2.71 -32.65 -29.65
C THR A 691 3.34 -31.62 -28.69
N LEU A 692 2.69 -30.46 -28.48
CA LEU A 692 3.14 -29.47 -27.51
C LEU A 692 3.06 -29.97 -26.06
N ALA A 693 2.09 -30.83 -25.74
CA ALA A 693 1.91 -31.37 -24.40
C ALA A 693 3.05 -32.35 -24.06
N LEU A 694 3.42 -33.21 -25.02
CA LEU A 694 4.47 -34.22 -24.85
C LEU A 694 5.87 -33.64 -24.63
N LYS A 695 6.14 -32.38 -25.02
CA LYS A 695 7.42 -31.70 -24.74
C LYS A 695 7.73 -31.58 -23.25
N GLY A 696 6.71 -31.60 -22.39
CA GLY A 696 6.86 -31.49 -20.93
C GLY A 696 7.02 -32.81 -20.19
N LEU A 697 6.99 -33.96 -20.88
CA LEU A 697 7.15 -35.25 -20.21
C LEU A 697 8.54 -35.36 -19.57
N GLY A 698 8.56 -35.75 -18.29
CA GLY A 698 9.77 -36.12 -17.56
C GLY A 698 9.98 -37.64 -17.54
N ALA A 699 11.06 -38.06 -16.89
CA ALA A 699 11.41 -39.48 -16.78
C ALA A 699 10.36 -40.29 -15.99
N ILE A 700 9.75 -39.70 -14.96
CA ILE A 700 8.73 -40.36 -14.12
C ILE A 700 7.50 -40.71 -14.95
N GLN A 701 7.02 -39.76 -15.77
CA GLN A 701 5.84 -39.98 -16.59
C GLN A 701 6.10 -40.99 -17.70
N THR A 702 7.29 -40.99 -18.31
CA THR A 702 7.63 -41.96 -19.36
C THR A 702 7.91 -43.35 -18.82
N GLU A 703 8.45 -43.49 -17.62
CA GLU A 703 8.58 -44.78 -16.93
C GLU A 703 7.20 -45.41 -16.67
N GLY A 704 6.18 -44.58 -16.43
CA GLY A 704 4.79 -45.03 -16.29
C GLY A 704 4.12 -45.49 -17.59
N LEU A 705 4.69 -45.20 -18.77
CA LEU A 705 4.09 -45.61 -20.05
C LEU A 705 4.23 -47.12 -20.25
N THR A 706 3.10 -47.79 -20.43
CA THR A 706 3.06 -49.17 -20.91
C THR A 706 3.57 -49.26 -22.36
N THR A 707 4.03 -50.44 -22.76
CA THR A 707 4.49 -50.70 -24.14
C THR A 707 3.38 -50.45 -25.17
N ALA A 708 2.12 -50.78 -24.85
CA ALA A 708 0.98 -50.54 -25.72
C ALA A 708 0.67 -49.04 -25.91
N GLN A 709 0.82 -48.24 -24.86
CA GLN A 709 0.69 -46.78 -24.95
C GLN A 709 1.84 -46.17 -25.74
N MET A 710 3.07 -46.64 -25.51
CA MET A 710 4.26 -46.18 -26.22
C MET A 710 4.15 -46.44 -27.73
N ALA A 711 3.76 -47.65 -28.12
CA ALA A 711 3.53 -48.03 -29.51
C ALA A 711 2.44 -47.19 -30.20
N LYS A 712 1.52 -46.59 -29.43
CA LYS A 712 0.40 -45.80 -29.96
C LYS A 712 0.77 -44.36 -30.31
N LEU A 713 1.90 -43.83 -29.84
CA LEU A 713 2.32 -42.48 -30.22
C LEU A 713 2.54 -42.37 -31.74
N SER A 714 2.18 -41.25 -32.35
CA SER A 714 2.53 -40.98 -33.74
C SER A 714 4.02 -40.65 -33.88
N THR A 715 4.53 -40.70 -35.11
CA THR A 715 5.87 -40.23 -35.47
C THR A 715 6.10 -38.78 -35.04
N ASP A 716 5.11 -37.90 -35.25
CA ASP A 716 5.17 -36.49 -34.82
C ASP A 716 5.23 -36.33 -33.30
N GLN A 717 4.54 -37.21 -32.56
CA GLN A 717 4.55 -37.24 -31.08
C GLN A 717 5.89 -37.73 -30.53
N ILE A 718 6.54 -38.70 -31.17
CA ILE A 718 7.88 -39.19 -30.79
C ILE A 718 8.93 -38.10 -31.01
N LYS A 719 8.86 -37.40 -32.15
CA LYS A 719 9.82 -36.36 -32.55
C LYS A 719 9.94 -35.20 -31.54
N VAL A 720 8.89 -34.96 -30.75
CA VAL A 720 8.83 -33.85 -29.79
C VAL A 720 9.16 -34.25 -28.35
N LEU A 721 9.42 -35.54 -28.07
CA LEU A 721 9.83 -35.98 -26.74
C LEU A 721 11.17 -35.35 -26.34
N GLY A 722 11.24 -34.78 -25.12
CA GLY A 722 12.47 -34.22 -24.59
C GLY A 722 13.47 -35.30 -24.13
N SER A 723 14.73 -34.92 -23.92
CA SER A 723 15.78 -35.84 -23.46
C SER A 723 15.44 -36.53 -22.14
N SER A 724 14.79 -35.84 -21.18
CA SER A 724 14.35 -36.44 -19.92
C SER A 724 13.28 -37.51 -20.10
N ALA A 725 12.37 -37.32 -21.07
CA ALA A 725 11.36 -38.31 -21.41
C ALA A 725 12.03 -39.56 -21.99
N ILE A 726 12.99 -39.38 -22.91
CA ILE A 726 13.73 -40.46 -23.56
C ILE A 726 14.57 -41.25 -22.56
N SER A 727 15.29 -40.60 -21.65
CA SER A 727 16.11 -41.29 -20.66
C SER A 727 15.28 -42.11 -19.65
N GLY A 728 14.01 -41.74 -19.42
CA GLY A 728 13.07 -42.50 -18.58
C GLY A 728 12.41 -43.70 -19.26
N LEU A 729 12.60 -43.92 -20.56
CA LEU A 729 12.00 -45.07 -21.25
C LEU A 729 12.57 -46.40 -20.73
N SER A 730 11.73 -47.39 -20.46
CA SER A 730 12.25 -48.74 -20.23
C SER A 730 12.80 -49.34 -21.53
N THR A 731 13.67 -50.35 -21.43
CA THR A 731 14.10 -51.13 -22.60
C THR A 731 12.93 -51.78 -23.34
N ALA A 732 11.86 -52.16 -22.61
CA ALA A 732 10.63 -52.66 -23.21
C ALA A 732 9.89 -51.57 -24.01
N ASN A 733 9.92 -50.30 -23.58
CA ASN A 733 9.36 -49.19 -24.36
C ASN A 733 10.16 -48.95 -25.64
N ILE A 734 11.49 -49.08 -25.60
CA ILE A 734 12.35 -48.98 -26.78
C ILE A 734 12.06 -50.09 -27.80
N VAL A 735 11.80 -51.31 -27.33
CA VAL A 735 11.38 -52.41 -28.22
C VAL A 735 9.95 -52.21 -28.75
N ALA A 736 9.09 -51.51 -28.01
CA ALA A 736 7.69 -51.33 -28.37
C ALA A 736 7.44 -50.24 -29.43
N ILE A 737 8.38 -49.31 -29.65
CA ILE A 737 8.24 -48.34 -30.74
C ILE A 737 8.44 -49.04 -32.08
N SER A 738 7.70 -48.61 -33.09
CA SER A 738 7.87 -49.08 -34.46
C SER A 738 9.12 -48.49 -35.10
N THR A 739 9.61 -49.17 -36.12
CA THR A 739 10.70 -48.71 -36.98
C THR A 739 10.48 -47.32 -37.58
N ALA A 740 9.24 -46.94 -37.89
CA ALA A 740 8.92 -45.59 -38.36
C ALA A 740 9.06 -44.53 -37.26
N GLN A 741 8.71 -44.87 -36.02
CA GLN A 741 8.89 -43.98 -34.86
C GLN A 741 10.37 -43.84 -34.49
N ALA A 742 11.13 -44.93 -34.52
CA ALA A 742 12.58 -44.90 -34.28
C ALA A 742 13.31 -44.00 -35.28
N ALA A 743 12.91 -44.04 -36.57
CA ALA A 743 13.48 -43.21 -37.62
C ALA A 743 13.35 -41.68 -37.39
N GLU A 744 12.37 -41.24 -36.58
CA GLU A 744 12.16 -39.82 -36.27
C GLU A 744 12.95 -39.33 -35.05
N LEU A 745 13.72 -40.19 -34.38
CA LEU A 745 14.55 -39.79 -33.26
C LEU A 745 15.64 -38.81 -33.72
N SER A 746 15.70 -37.65 -33.06
CA SER A 746 16.75 -36.65 -33.28
C SER A 746 18.06 -37.01 -32.57
N SER A 747 19.15 -36.35 -32.93
CA SER A 747 20.45 -36.53 -32.27
C SER A 747 20.41 -36.26 -30.77
N THR A 748 19.63 -35.26 -30.34
CA THR A 748 19.45 -34.92 -28.91
C THR A 748 18.65 -35.97 -28.14
N GLN A 749 17.75 -36.68 -28.82
CA GLN A 749 17.01 -37.79 -28.22
C GLN A 749 17.88 -39.04 -28.16
N VAL A 750 18.61 -39.36 -29.24
CA VAL A 750 19.56 -40.48 -29.27
C VAL A 750 20.67 -40.33 -28.23
N SER A 751 21.17 -39.11 -28.00
CA SER A 751 22.17 -38.83 -26.96
C SER A 751 21.65 -38.99 -25.53
N ALA A 752 20.33 -38.94 -25.34
CA ALA A 752 19.67 -39.14 -24.05
C ALA A 752 19.40 -40.62 -23.74
N LEU A 753 19.52 -41.51 -24.73
CA LEU A 753 19.43 -42.95 -24.52
C LEU A 753 20.62 -43.43 -23.68
N SER A 754 20.35 -44.32 -22.73
CA SER A 754 21.35 -45.12 -22.03
C SER A 754 21.89 -46.24 -22.92
N SER A 755 23.04 -46.79 -22.54
CA SER A 755 23.64 -47.94 -23.21
C SER A 755 22.71 -49.16 -23.25
N ALA A 756 21.92 -49.40 -22.19
CA ALA A 756 20.94 -50.48 -22.15
C ALA A 756 19.76 -50.24 -23.10
N GLN A 757 19.27 -49.00 -23.20
CA GLN A 757 18.21 -48.64 -24.15
C GLN A 757 18.70 -48.80 -25.60
N VAL A 758 19.93 -48.36 -25.91
CA VAL A 758 20.54 -48.57 -27.24
C VAL A 758 20.74 -50.05 -27.54
N ALA A 759 21.20 -50.85 -26.59
CA ALA A 759 21.32 -52.31 -26.73
C ALA A 759 19.98 -52.99 -27.01
N ALA A 760 18.88 -52.46 -26.44
CA ALA A 760 17.53 -52.98 -26.62
C ALA A 760 16.89 -52.60 -27.96
N MET A 761 17.41 -51.59 -28.68
CA MET A 761 16.89 -51.21 -30.00
C MET A 761 16.97 -52.38 -30.97
N GLU A 762 15.89 -52.68 -31.67
CA GLU A 762 15.95 -53.71 -32.72
C GLU A 762 16.90 -53.26 -33.84
N THR A 763 17.58 -54.20 -34.48
CA THR A 763 18.50 -53.87 -35.58
C THR A 763 17.78 -53.16 -36.72
N ALA A 764 16.49 -53.49 -36.96
CA ALA A 764 15.66 -52.85 -37.97
C ALA A 764 15.40 -51.36 -37.66
N ASP A 765 15.32 -51.00 -36.38
CA ASP A 765 15.09 -49.63 -35.93
C ASP A 765 16.38 -48.81 -35.95
N LEU A 766 17.48 -49.41 -35.46
CA LEU A 766 18.80 -48.78 -35.43
C LEU A 766 19.25 -48.36 -36.84
N VAL A 767 19.03 -49.20 -37.86
CA VAL A 767 19.43 -48.89 -39.25
C VAL A 767 18.56 -47.82 -39.91
N LYS A 768 17.45 -47.44 -39.30
CA LYS A 768 16.56 -46.37 -39.77
C LYS A 768 16.83 -45.02 -39.11
N LEU A 769 17.66 -44.97 -38.06
CA LEU A 769 18.20 -43.71 -37.57
C LEU A 769 18.96 -43.00 -38.71
N ASP A 770 18.58 -41.77 -39.00
CA ASP A 770 19.33 -40.99 -39.97
C ASP A 770 20.77 -40.69 -39.47
N THR A 771 21.62 -40.25 -40.38
CA THR A 771 23.03 -39.97 -40.04
C THR A 771 23.20 -38.77 -39.12
N SER A 772 22.19 -37.90 -38.97
CA SER A 772 22.21 -36.80 -38.00
C SER A 772 21.92 -37.34 -36.61
N ALA A 773 20.89 -38.18 -36.45
CA ALA A 773 20.51 -38.88 -35.23
C ALA A 773 21.66 -39.74 -34.69
N MET A 774 22.33 -40.49 -35.57
CA MET A 774 23.50 -41.30 -35.21
C MET A 774 24.66 -40.50 -34.62
N ARG A 775 24.81 -39.21 -34.97
CA ARG A 775 25.84 -38.33 -34.35
C ARG A 775 25.52 -37.99 -32.90
N GLY A 776 24.30 -38.25 -32.45
CA GLY A 776 23.90 -38.13 -31.05
C GLY A 776 24.50 -39.21 -30.14
N LEU A 777 24.93 -40.35 -30.69
CA LEU A 777 25.52 -41.42 -29.88
C LEU A 777 26.81 -40.95 -29.21
N GLY A 778 26.90 -41.14 -27.89
CA GLY A 778 28.12 -40.96 -27.11
C GLY A 778 28.91 -42.27 -26.98
N VAL A 779 30.01 -42.21 -26.22
CA VAL A 779 30.91 -43.35 -26.00
C VAL A 779 30.18 -44.51 -25.32
N ASP A 780 29.40 -44.23 -24.28
CA ASP A 780 28.67 -45.27 -23.53
C ASP A 780 27.57 -45.93 -24.36
N GLN A 781 26.85 -45.14 -25.17
CA GLN A 781 25.82 -45.68 -26.06
C GLN A 781 26.43 -46.58 -27.14
N VAL A 782 27.55 -46.17 -27.75
CA VAL A 782 28.26 -46.99 -28.74
C VAL A 782 28.83 -48.25 -28.11
N ALA A 783 29.37 -48.17 -26.89
CA ALA A 783 29.83 -49.33 -26.15
C ALA A 783 28.69 -50.33 -25.86
N GLY A 784 27.47 -49.83 -25.65
CA GLY A 784 26.26 -50.63 -25.45
C GLY A 784 25.75 -51.38 -26.68
N LEU A 785 26.20 -51.03 -27.90
CA LEU A 785 25.74 -51.70 -29.12
C LEU A 785 26.11 -53.19 -29.11
N THR A 786 25.17 -54.07 -29.42
CA THR A 786 25.50 -55.48 -29.64
C THR A 786 26.31 -55.66 -30.93
N THR A 787 27.06 -56.75 -31.05
CA THR A 787 27.82 -57.07 -32.27
C THR A 787 26.91 -57.19 -33.51
N ALA A 788 25.68 -57.69 -33.34
CA ALA A 788 24.68 -57.74 -34.40
C ALA A 788 24.22 -56.34 -34.84
N GLN A 789 24.02 -55.42 -33.89
CA GLN A 789 23.69 -54.02 -34.18
C GLN A 789 24.83 -53.30 -34.89
N VAL A 790 26.09 -53.48 -34.46
CA VAL A 790 27.27 -52.91 -35.13
C VAL A 790 27.41 -53.45 -36.55
N ALA A 791 27.24 -54.77 -36.75
CA ALA A 791 27.27 -55.39 -38.07
C ALA A 791 26.12 -54.93 -38.98
N ALA A 792 24.97 -54.56 -38.40
CA ALA A 792 23.81 -54.10 -39.15
C ALA A 792 23.90 -52.64 -39.62
N LEU A 793 24.76 -51.80 -39.00
CA LEU A 793 24.88 -50.38 -39.37
C LEU A 793 25.05 -50.19 -40.88
N THR A 794 24.37 -49.20 -41.47
CA THR A 794 24.65 -48.87 -42.86
C THR A 794 26.03 -48.22 -42.98
N THR A 795 26.63 -48.24 -44.17
CA THR A 795 27.91 -47.57 -44.42
C THR A 795 27.84 -46.07 -44.15
N ALA A 796 26.70 -45.44 -44.43
CA ALA A 796 26.46 -44.03 -44.11
C ALA A 796 26.43 -43.76 -42.61
N GLN A 797 25.85 -44.66 -41.82
CA GLN A 797 25.83 -44.57 -40.36
C GLN A 797 27.22 -44.84 -39.74
N ALA A 798 27.97 -45.80 -40.26
CA ALA A 798 29.36 -46.03 -39.85
C ALA A 798 30.24 -44.79 -40.15
N ALA A 799 30.06 -44.15 -41.31
CA ALA A 799 30.82 -42.97 -41.72
C ALA A 799 30.67 -41.75 -40.80
N VAL A 800 29.60 -41.66 -40.01
CA VAL A 800 29.39 -40.56 -39.06
C VAL A 800 29.95 -40.81 -37.66
N LEU A 801 30.46 -42.02 -37.39
CA LEU A 801 31.20 -42.29 -36.16
C LEU A 801 32.46 -41.44 -36.12
N THR A 802 32.67 -40.76 -35.00
CA THR A 802 33.85 -39.93 -34.71
C THR A 802 34.93 -40.77 -34.03
N ASP A 803 36.13 -40.22 -33.92
CA ASP A 803 37.24 -40.80 -33.15
C ASP A 803 36.85 -41.06 -31.68
N ILE A 804 36.10 -40.14 -31.08
CA ILE A 804 35.58 -40.28 -29.72
C ILE A 804 34.60 -41.45 -29.63
N THR A 805 33.57 -41.49 -30.47
CA THR A 805 32.55 -42.56 -30.40
C THR A 805 33.11 -43.92 -30.77
N LEU A 806 34.05 -43.97 -31.74
CA LEU A 806 34.69 -45.21 -32.15
C LEU A 806 35.52 -45.81 -31.00
N SER A 807 36.08 -44.98 -30.10
CA SER A 807 36.78 -45.43 -28.89
C SER A 807 35.90 -46.23 -27.90
N GLY A 808 34.57 -46.10 -28.01
CA GLY A 808 33.62 -46.88 -27.20
C GLY A 808 33.43 -48.32 -27.68
N LEU A 809 33.78 -48.66 -28.93
CA LEU A 809 33.65 -50.02 -29.42
C LEU A 809 34.68 -50.95 -28.78
N SER A 810 34.23 -52.10 -28.28
CA SER A 810 35.12 -53.21 -27.92
C SER A 810 35.80 -53.82 -29.15
N SER A 811 36.86 -54.58 -28.93
CA SER A 811 37.55 -55.34 -29.99
C SER A 811 36.61 -56.28 -30.74
N THR A 812 35.65 -56.91 -30.05
CA THR A 812 34.66 -57.79 -30.69
C THR A 812 33.66 -57.01 -31.54
N GLN A 813 33.21 -55.84 -31.10
CA GLN A 813 32.35 -54.96 -31.91
C GLN A 813 33.11 -54.41 -33.14
N MET A 814 34.38 -54.03 -32.99
CA MET A 814 35.25 -53.63 -34.10
C MET A 814 35.39 -54.75 -35.14
N GLY A 815 35.60 -56.00 -34.71
CA GLY A 815 35.66 -57.16 -35.60
C GLY A 815 34.32 -57.52 -36.24
N ALA A 816 33.20 -57.19 -35.61
CA ALA A 816 31.85 -57.39 -36.16
C ALA A 816 31.50 -56.41 -37.28
N MET A 817 32.23 -55.29 -37.44
CA MET A 817 31.98 -54.36 -38.54
C MET A 817 32.22 -55.05 -39.89
N THR A 818 31.39 -54.78 -40.88
CA THR A 818 31.64 -55.27 -42.23
C THR A 818 32.82 -54.53 -42.86
N THR A 819 33.47 -55.13 -43.85
CA THR A 819 34.55 -54.48 -44.61
C THR A 819 34.08 -53.19 -45.27
N ALA A 820 32.81 -53.12 -45.69
CA ALA A 820 32.21 -51.92 -46.25
C ALA A 820 32.04 -50.79 -45.20
N GLN A 821 31.65 -51.12 -43.97
CA GLN A 821 31.56 -50.14 -42.88
C GLN A 821 32.94 -49.61 -42.48
N ILE A 822 33.95 -50.49 -42.35
CA ILE A 822 35.33 -50.08 -42.05
C ILE A 822 35.88 -49.17 -43.15
N GLY A 823 35.65 -49.51 -44.42
CA GLY A 823 36.02 -48.65 -45.55
C GLY A 823 35.28 -47.31 -45.60
N ALA A 824 34.09 -47.22 -44.99
CA ALA A 824 33.30 -45.99 -44.93
C ALA A 824 33.73 -45.05 -43.77
N LEU A 825 34.51 -45.52 -42.80
CA LEU A 825 35.04 -44.67 -41.72
C LEU A 825 35.88 -43.53 -42.28
N THR A 826 35.84 -42.35 -41.66
CA THR A 826 36.73 -41.28 -42.11
C THR A 826 38.14 -41.48 -41.56
N SER A 827 39.15 -41.00 -42.28
CA SER A 827 40.53 -40.94 -41.76
C SER A 827 40.61 -40.21 -40.42
N ARG A 828 39.69 -39.26 -40.13
CA ARG A 828 39.63 -38.59 -38.83
C ARG A 828 39.20 -39.55 -37.72
N SER A 829 38.20 -40.39 -37.97
CA SER A 829 37.65 -41.31 -36.97
C SER A 829 38.68 -42.37 -36.55
N LEU A 830 39.56 -42.77 -37.47
CA LEU A 830 40.58 -43.80 -37.22
C LEU A 830 41.78 -43.31 -36.37
N ARG A 831 41.97 -42.00 -36.22
CA ARG A 831 43.09 -41.42 -35.45
C ARG A 831 43.07 -41.82 -33.98
N GLY A 832 41.88 -42.02 -33.42
CA GLY A 832 41.67 -42.36 -32.00
C GLY A 832 41.65 -43.85 -31.70
N LEU A 833 41.89 -44.73 -32.68
CA LEU A 833 41.87 -46.17 -32.44
C LEU A 833 42.95 -46.60 -31.44
N THR A 834 42.54 -47.39 -30.47
CA THR A 834 43.43 -47.99 -29.47
C THR A 834 44.05 -49.30 -29.98
N ALA A 835 45.12 -49.76 -29.34
CA ALA A 835 45.76 -51.03 -29.70
C ALA A 835 44.78 -52.22 -29.66
N THR A 836 43.98 -52.32 -28.59
CA THR A 836 42.99 -53.39 -28.41
C THR A 836 41.88 -53.36 -29.47
N GLN A 837 41.46 -52.18 -29.91
CA GLN A 837 40.45 -52.05 -30.96
C GLN A 837 40.98 -52.46 -32.33
N THR A 838 42.22 -52.09 -32.63
CA THR A 838 42.89 -52.48 -33.87
C THR A 838 43.17 -53.98 -33.90
N GLU A 839 43.49 -54.60 -32.76
CA GLU A 839 43.63 -56.05 -32.64
C GLU A 839 42.31 -56.78 -32.99
N GLY A 840 41.17 -56.15 -32.70
CA GLY A 840 39.85 -56.65 -33.10
C GLY A 840 39.58 -56.61 -34.60
N LEU A 841 40.36 -55.88 -35.41
CA LEU A 841 40.19 -55.84 -36.86
C LEU A 841 40.65 -57.14 -37.50
N THR A 842 39.76 -57.72 -38.29
CA THR A 842 40.08 -58.84 -39.18
C THR A 842 41.00 -58.39 -40.31
N THR A 843 41.77 -59.32 -40.85
CA THR A 843 42.67 -59.07 -41.99
C THR A 843 41.92 -58.55 -43.22
N ALA A 844 40.68 -59.00 -43.45
CA ALA A 844 39.84 -58.51 -44.54
C ALA A 844 39.38 -57.05 -44.35
N GLN A 845 39.14 -56.62 -43.10
CA GLN A 845 38.85 -55.22 -42.79
C GLN A 845 40.09 -54.34 -42.95
N MET A 846 41.26 -54.82 -42.48
CA MET A 846 42.55 -54.14 -42.62
C MET A 846 42.91 -53.89 -44.09
N ALA A 847 42.77 -54.91 -44.94
CA ALA A 847 43.02 -54.80 -46.38
C ALA A 847 42.06 -53.81 -47.08
N LYS A 848 40.88 -53.55 -46.50
CA LYS A 848 39.87 -52.66 -47.10
C LYS A 848 40.10 -51.18 -46.82
N LEU A 849 40.93 -50.84 -45.83
CA LEU A 849 41.25 -49.44 -45.53
C LEU A 849 41.89 -48.74 -46.74
N SER A 850 41.55 -47.49 -47.01
CA SER A 850 42.26 -46.71 -48.01
C SER A 850 43.66 -46.36 -47.53
N THR A 851 44.52 -45.95 -48.46
CA THR A 851 45.83 -45.37 -48.15
C THR A 851 45.74 -44.19 -47.19
N ASP A 852 44.77 -43.30 -47.38
CA ASP A 852 44.53 -42.14 -46.49
C ASP A 852 44.04 -42.55 -45.10
N GLN A 853 43.32 -43.67 -44.99
CA GLN A 853 42.87 -44.21 -43.71
C GLN A 853 44.03 -44.85 -42.96
N ILE A 854 44.86 -45.65 -43.64
CA ILE A 854 46.08 -46.24 -43.07
C ILE A 854 47.03 -45.16 -42.58
N LYS A 855 47.27 -44.12 -43.39
CA LYS A 855 48.10 -42.97 -43.02
C LYS A 855 47.61 -42.21 -41.79
N ALA A 856 46.31 -42.29 -41.51
CA ALA A 856 45.71 -41.64 -40.35
C ALA A 856 45.70 -42.48 -39.07
N LEU A 857 46.13 -43.75 -39.12
CA LEU A 857 46.24 -44.57 -37.91
C LEU A 857 47.30 -44.00 -36.96
N GLY A 858 46.92 -43.79 -35.70
CA GLY A 858 47.85 -43.33 -34.66
C GLY A 858 48.82 -44.42 -34.22
N SER A 859 49.86 -44.05 -33.47
CA SER A 859 50.86 -44.99 -32.94
C SER A 859 50.25 -46.08 -32.06
N SER A 860 49.24 -45.74 -31.25
CA SER A 860 48.50 -46.73 -30.44
C SER A 860 47.82 -47.79 -31.30
N ALA A 861 47.14 -47.39 -32.38
CA ALA A 861 46.54 -48.32 -33.31
C ALA A 861 47.59 -49.23 -33.98
N MET A 862 48.69 -48.63 -34.45
CA MET A 862 49.79 -49.33 -35.11
C MET A 862 50.44 -50.39 -34.20
N SER A 863 50.62 -50.10 -32.91
CA SER A 863 51.18 -51.05 -31.94
C SER A 863 50.28 -52.27 -31.69
N GLY A 864 48.96 -52.12 -31.88
CA GLY A 864 47.98 -53.19 -31.75
C GLY A 864 47.83 -54.06 -33.00
N LEU A 865 48.54 -53.76 -34.09
CA LEU A 865 48.50 -54.60 -35.28
C LEU A 865 49.21 -55.94 -35.01
N GLY A 866 48.46 -57.02 -35.14
CA GLY A 866 49.03 -58.36 -35.23
C GLY A 866 49.82 -58.55 -36.52
N THR A 867 50.72 -59.52 -36.54
CA THR A 867 51.56 -59.83 -37.71
C THR A 867 50.73 -60.18 -38.95
N ALA A 868 49.60 -60.88 -38.79
CA ALA A 868 48.67 -61.16 -39.88
C ALA A 868 48.03 -59.90 -40.48
N SER A 869 47.79 -58.86 -39.66
CA SER A 869 47.25 -57.58 -40.12
C SER A 869 48.30 -56.74 -40.87
N ILE A 870 49.57 -56.86 -40.48
CA ILE A 870 50.70 -56.27 -41.23
C ILE A 870 50.82 -56.92 -42.61
N VAL A 871 50.74 -58.25 -42.68
CA VAL A 871 50.76 -59.00 -43.96
C VAL A 871 49.51 -58.69 -44.80
N ALA A 872 48.37 -58.40 -44.17
CA ALA A 872 47.15 -58.05 -44.89
C ALA A 872 47.18 -56.63 -45.50
N LEU A 873 48.18 -55.80 -45.19
CA LEU A 873 48.37 -54.53 -45.87
C LEU A 873 48.72 -54.81 -47.32
N THR A 874 48.07 -54.08 -48.23
CA THR A 874 48.53 -53.99 -49.60
C THR A 874 49.82 -53.19 -49.63
N THR A 875 50.66 -53.47 -50.63
CA THR A 875 51.90 -52.72 -50.86
C THR A 875 51.69 -51.21 -51.00
N ALA A 876 50.54 -50.77 -51.53
CA ALA A 876 50.19 -49.36 -51.60
C ALA A 876 49.88 -48.76 -50.22
N GLN A 877 49.21 -49.50 -49.33
CA GLN A 877 48.95 -49.07 -47.95
C GLN A 877 50.23 -49.04 -47.13
N ALA A 878 51.09 -50.06 -47.25
CA ALA A 878 52.36 -50.11 -46.55
C ALA A 878 53.28 -48.94 -46.95
N ALA A 879 53.29 -48.56 -48.25
CA ALA A 879 54.07 -47.44 -48.75
C ALA A 879 53.72 -46.08 -48.10
N GLU A 880 52.49 -45.92 -47.61
CA GLU A 880 52.01 -44.69 -46.98
C GLU A 880 52.26 -44.63 -45.46
N LEU A 881 52.89 -45.66 -44.88
CA LEU A 881 53.26 -45.66 -43.47
C LEU A 881 54.29 -44.57 -43.19
N SER A 882 53.95 -43.69 -42.25
CA SER A 882 54.85 -42.63 -41.79
C SER A 882 55.91 -43.16 -40.81
N SER A 883 56.94 -42.35 -40.58
CA SER A 883 57.99 -42.66 -39.60
C SER A 883 57.46 -42.92 -38.20
N VAL A 884 56.42 -42.19 -37.77
CA VAL A 884 55.79 -42.35 -36.46
C VAL A 884 55.03 -43.69 -36.37
N GLN A 885 54.37 -44.10 -37.44
CA GLN A 885 53.62 -45.34 -37.49
C GLN A 885 54.55 -46.56 -37.52
N ILE A 886 55.63 -46.47 -38.29
CA ILE A 886 56.69 -47.46 -38.33
C ILE A 886 57.37 -47.60 -36.96
N ALA A 887 57.68 -46.48 -36.28
CA ALA A 887 58.28 -46.50 -34.94
C ALA A 887 57.39 -47.17 -33.88
N ALA A 888 56.08 -47.28 -34.14
CA ALA A 888 55.14 -47.94 -33.26
C ALA A 888 55.01 -49.46 -33.51
N LEU A 889 55.63 -50.00 -34.57
CA LEU A 889 55.63 -51.43 -34.87
C LEU A 889 56.68 -52.18 -34.03
N GLY A 890 56.32 -53.28 -33.39
CA GLY A 890 57.30 -54.13 -32.71
C GLY A 890 58.19 -54.92 -33.68
N SER A 891 59.19 -55.61 -33.13
CA SER A 891 60.12 -56.45 -33.90
C SER A 891 59.42 -57.57 -34.68
N ALA A 892 58.36 -58.16 -34.11
CA ALA A 892 57.56 -59.19 -34.78
C ALA A 892 56.76 -58.63 -35.96
N GLN A 893 56.17 -57.44 -35.83
CA GLN A 893 55.48 -56.75 -36.91
C GLN A 893 56.43 -56.37 -38.03
N MET A 894 57.62 -55.86 -37.69
CA MET A 894 58.67 -55.55 -38.67
C MET A 894 59.16 -56.79 -39.40
N ALA A 895 59.36 -57.92 -38.70
CA ALA A 895 59.71 -59.19 -39.32
C ALA A 895 58.61 -59.73 -40.25
N ALA A 896 57.34 -59.48 -39.91
CA ALA A 896 56.19 -59.92 -40.69
C ALA A 896 55.94 -59.07 -41.96
N MET A 897 56.47 -57.85 -42.03
CA MET A 897 56.31 -56.99 -43.21
C MET A 897 56.95 -57.66 -44.43
N GLU A 898 56.17 -57.83 -45.50
CA GLU A 898 56.69 -58.45 -46.71
C GLU A 898 57.84 -57.59 -47.29
N THR A 899 58.84 -58.23 -47.89
CA THR A 899 59.97 -57.50 -48.49
C THR A 899 59.49 -56.54 -49.58
N ALA A 900 58.43 -56.89 -50.31
CA ALA A 900 57.80 -56.04 -51.32
C ALA A 900 57.20 -54.75 -50.73
N ASP A 901 56.74 -54.79 -49.48
CA ASP A 901 56.17 -53.66 -48.77
C ASP A 901 57.26 -52.79 -48.14
N LEU A 902 58.24 -53.43 -47.50
CA LEU A 902 59.36 -52.75 -46.87
C LEU A 902 60.16 -51.90 -47.86
N VAL A 903 60.36 -52.37 -49.10
CA VAL A 903 61.07 -51.61 -50.15
C VAL A 903 60.27 -50.44 -50.71
N LYS A 904 58.96 -50.38 -50.43
CA LYS A 904 58.09 -49.28 -50.84
C LYS A 904 57.91 -48.22 -49.76
N LEU A 905 58.41 -48.47 -48.54
CA LEU A 905 58.48 -47.43 -47.52
C LEU A 905 59.28 -46.24 -48.03
N ASP A 906 58.70 -45.04 -47.89
CA ASP A 906 59.43 -43.82 -48.17
C ASP A 906 60.67 -43.71 -47.28
N THR A 907 61.73 -43.11 -47.80
CA THR A 907 62.97 -42.91 -47.04
C THR A 907 62.74 -42.13 -45.74
N SER A 908 61.74 -41.25 -45.67
CA SER A 908 61.34 -40.59 -44.43
C SER A 908 60.78 -41.56 -43.38
N ALA A 909 60.07 -42.62 -43.79
CA ALA A 909 59.53 -43.64 -42.90
C ALA A 909 60.64 -44.51 -42.28
N ILE A 910 61.66 -44.86 -43.08
CA ILE A 910 62.86 -45.58 -42.61
C ILE A 910 63.58 -44.81 -41.50
N ARG A 911 63.57 -43.46 -41.55
CA ARG A 911 64.14 -42.63 -40.46
C ARG A 911 63.43 -42.79 -39.12
N GLY A 912 62.23 -43.37 -39.11
CA GLY A 912 61.50 -43.73 -37.89
C GLY A 912 61.98 -45.02 -37.21
N PHE A 913 62.88 -45.79 -37.82
CA PHE A 913 63.37 -47.03 -37.22
C PHE A 913 64.14 -46.77 -35.92
N GLY A 914 63.68 -47.37 -34.83
CA GLY A 914 64.39 -47.54 -33.58
C GLY A 914 64.99 -48.94 -33.44
N ALA A 915 65.51 -49.24 -32.24
CA ALA A 915 66.19 -50.51 -31.95
C ALA A 915 65.30 -51.73 -32.21
N ASP A 916 64.03 -51.69 -31.81
CA ASP A 916 63.10 -52.80 -32.02
C ASP A 916 62.80 -53.03 -33.50
N GLN A 917 62.69 -51.96 -34.30
CA GLN A 917 62.42 -52.10 -35.72
C GLN A 917 63.64 -52.64 -36.47
N VAL A 918 64.83 -52.12 -36.18
CA VAL A 918 66.08 -52.58 -36.82
C VAL A 918 66.42 -54.01 -36.43
N SER A 919 66.31 -54.37 -35.15
CA SER A 919 66.56 -55.73 -34.67
C SER A 919 65.52 -56.73 -35.20
N GLY A 920 64.28 -56.27 -35.44
CA GLY A 920 63.23 -57.06 -36.07
C GLY A 920 63.43 -57.34 -37.56
N LEU A 921 64.32 -56.61 -38.26
CA LEU A 921 64.57 -56.85 -39.67
C LEU A 921 65.25 -58.20 -39.89
N THR A 922 64.63 -59.04 -40.72
CA THR A 922 65.28 -60.25 -41.20
C THR A 922 66.44 -59.90 -42.14
N THR A 923 67.40 -60.82 -42.31
CA THR A 923 68.51 -60.62 -43.25
C THR A 923 68.02 -60.46 -44.69
N ALA A 924 66.90 -61.10 -45.07
CA ALA A 924 66.26 -60.92 -46.37
C ALA A 924 65.71 -59.49 -46.55
N GLN A 925 65.10 -58.93 -45.51
CA GLN A 925 64.63 -57.55 -45.50
C GLN A 925 65.78 -56.54 -45.56
N VAL A 926 66.86 -56.75 -44.78
CA VAL A 926 68.06 -55.89 -44.83
C VAL A 926 68.74 -55.95 -46.21
N ALA A 927 68.78 -57.12 -46.85
CA ALA A 927 69.30 -57.23 -48.22
C ALA A 927 68.37 -56.59 -49.26
N ALA A 928 67.06 -56.53 -48.99
CA ALA A 928 66.06 -56.04 -49.93
C ALA A 928 65.93 -54.51 -49.94
N ILE A 929 66.17 -53.80 -48.82
CA ILE A 929 66.02 -52.33 -48.79
C ILE A 929 66.86 -51.67 -49.88
N THR A 930 66.34 -50.62 -50.48
CA THR A 930 67.04 -49.97 -51.60
C THR A 930 68.28 -49.21 -51.12
N THR A 931 69.17 -48.87 -52.04
CA THR A 931 70.32 -47.99 -51.73
C THR A 931 69.87 -46.60 -51.27
N ALA A 932 68.73 -46.10 -51.75
CA ALA A 932 68.13 -44.85 -51.27
C ALA A 932 67.63 -44.94 -49.82
N GLN A 933 67.00 -46.06 -49.45
CA GLN A 933 66.60 -46.34 -48.06
C GLN A 933 67.82 -46.58 -47.15
N THR A 934 68.88 -47.21 -47.69
CA THR A 934 70.14 -47.41 -46.94
C THR A 934 70.85 -46.08 -46.67
N ALA A 935 70.83 -45.16 -47.62
CA ALA A 935 71.49 -43.86 -47.49
C ALA A 935 70.91 -42.98 -46.36
N VAL A 936 69.69 -43.25 -45.92
CA VAL A 936 69.02 -42.50 -44.84
C VAL A 936 69.13 -43.15 -43.46
N LEU A 937 69.79 -44.31 -43.35
CA LEU A 937 70.07 -44.94 -42.07
C LEU A 937 70.88 -44.00 -41.17
N SER A 938 70.46 -43.86 -39.92
CA SER A 938 71.19 -43.06 -38.93
C SER A 938 72.34 -43.87 -38.34
N SER A 939 73.25 -43.18 -37.63
CA SER A 939 74.27 -43.85 -36.83
C SER A 939 73.67 -44.79 -35.78
N SER A 940 72.56 -44.40 -35.15
CA SER A 940 71.89 -45.27 -34.18
C SER A 940 71.36 -46.53 -34.85
N MET A 941 70.67 -46.42 -35.99
CA MET A 941 70.17 -47.60 -36.72
C MET A 941 71.30 -48.52 -37.16
N MET A 942 72.41 -47.96 -37.66
CA MET A 942 73.58 -48.76 -38.02
C MET A 942 74.14 -49.52 -36.81
N GLY A 943 74.19 -48.89 -35.63
CA GLY A 943 74.66 -49.52 -34.38
C GLY A 943 73.75 -50.63 -33.84
N GLU A 944 72.49 -50.68 -34.27
CA GLU A 944 71.53 -51.73 -33.87
C GLU A 944 71.55 -52.94 -34.83
N LEU A 945 72.22 -52.84 -35.99
CA LEU A 945 72.37 -53.98 -36.88
C LEU A 945 73.29 -55.02 -36.23
N SER A 946 72.85 -56.27 -36.23
CA SER A 946 73.70 -57.42 -35.91
C SER A 946 74.78 -57.62 -36.98
N SER A 947 75.84 -58.35 -36.63
CA SER A 947 76.89 -58.72 -37.59
C SER A 947 76.34 -59.49 -38.80
N THR A 948 75.29 -60.30 -38.62
CA THR A 948 74.63 -61.02 -39.72
C THR A 948 73.80 -60.11 -40.62
N GLN A 949 73.09 -59.14 -40.05
CA GLN A 949 72.39 -58.13 -40.84
C GLN A 949 73.37 -57.23 -41.61
N MET A 950 74.48 -56.83 -40.98
CA MET A 950 75.57 -56.10 -41.65
C MET A 950 76.18 -56.89 -42.81
N ALA A 951 76.43 -58.19 -42.63
CA ALA A 951 76.92 -59.06 -43.69
C ALA A 951 75.89 -59.25 -44.82
N ALA A 952 74.59 -59.22 -44.50
CA ALA A 952 73.52 -59.33 -45.49
C ALA A 952 73.36 -58.08 -46.37
N MET A 953 73.91 -56.93 -45.94
CA MET A 953 73.92 -55.74 -46.80
C MET A 953 74.72 -56.01 -48.08
N THR A 954 74.18 -55.64 -49.21
CA THR A 954 74.92 -55.68 -50.48
C THR A 954 76.05 -54.65 -50.46
N THR A 955 77.06 -54.87 -51.30
CA THR A 955 78.17 -53.93 -51.48
C THR A 955 77.69 -52.55 -51.97
N ALA A 956 76.59 -52.48 -52.71
CA ALA A 956 75.96 -51.23 -53.13
C ALA A 956 75.29 -50.49 -51.98
N GLN A 957 74.64 -51.21 -51.06
CA GLN A 957 74.04 -50.64 -49.85
C GLN A 957 75.14 -50.06 -48.93
N ILE A 958 76.22 -50.81 -48.67
CA ILE A 958 77.35 -50.32 -47.87
C ILE A 958 78.00 -49.07 -48.49
N GLY A 959 78.20 -49.06 -49.81
CA GLY A 959 78.72 -47.89 -50.52
C GLY A 959 77.77 -46.68 -50.47
N ALA A 960 76.45 -46.90 -50.37
CA ALA A 960 75.45 -45.85 -50.29
C ALA A 960 75.30 -45.23 -48.88
N LEU A 961 75.98 -45.76 -47.86
CA LEU A 961 75.88 -45.25 -46.49
C LEU A 961 76.36 -43.80 -46.39
N GLY A 962 75.56 -42.94 -45.76
CA GLY A 962 76.02 -41.60 -45.42
C GLY A 962 77.20 -41.66 -44.44
N THR A 963 78.12 -40.68 -44.52
CA THR A 963 79.24 -40.56 -43.59
C THR A 963 78.80 -40.44 -42.12
N LEU A 964 77.61 -39.89 -41.86
CA LEU A 964 77.02 -39.88 -40.52
C LEU A 964 76.59 -41.27 -40.04
N ALA A 965 76.05 -42.12 -40.92
CA ALA A 965 75.62 -43.47 -40.58
C ALA A 965 76.81 -44.33 -40.13
N LEU A 966 77.94 -44.19 -40.82
CA LEU A 966 79.18 -44.92 -40.53
C LEU A 966 79.78 -44.61 -39.16
N LYS A 967 79.50 -43.44 -38.57
CA LYS A 967 79.89 -43.14 -37.18
C LYS A 967 79.20 -44.04 -36.16
N GLY A 968 78.07 -44.63 -36.54
CA GLY A 968 77.34 -45.60 -35.74
C GLY A 968 77.94 -47.00 -35.73
N LEU A 969 78.91 -47.29 -36.61
CA LEU A 969 79.54 -48.60 -36.65
C LEU A 969 80.40 -48.81 -35.41
N GLY A 970 80.06 -49.85 -34.64
CA GLY A 970 80.90 -50.39 -33.58
C GLY A 970 81.80 -51.52 -34.09
N ALA A 971 82.50 -52.16 -33.16
CA ALA A 971 83.34 -53.31 -33.49
C ALA A 971 82.51 -54.47 -34.06
N THR A 972 81.33 -54.76 -33.50
CA THR A 972 80.45 -55.86 -33.93
C THR A 972 79.91 -55.67 -35.35
N GLN A 973 79.48 -54.45 -35.71
CA GLN A 973 79.00 -54.19 -37.06
C GLN A 973 80.14 -54.26 -38.08
N THR A 974 81.32 -53.77 -37.69
CA THR A 974 82.51 -53.75 -38.55
C THR A 974 83.08 -55.15 -38.77
N GLU A 975 83.02 -56.01 -37.76
CA GLU A 975 83.35 -57.43 -37.87
C GLU A 975 82.42 -58.15 -38.87
N GLY A 976 81.15 -57.71 -38.93
CA GLY A 976 80.20 -58.16 -39.94
C GLY A 976 80.48 -57.67 -41.37
N LEU A 977 81.40 -56.71 -41.56
CA LEU A 977 81.77 -56.24 -42.90
C LEU A 977 82.72 -57.21 -43.58
N THR A 978 82.25 -57.77 -44.69
CA THR A 978 83.12 -58.46 -45.63
C THR A 978 84.15 -57.50 -46.22
N THR A 979 85.29 -58.04 -46.65
CA THR A 979 86.34 -57.26 -47.32
C THR A 979 85.82 -56.53 -48.56
N ALA A 980 84.88 -57.14 -49.30
CA ALA A 980 84.25 -56.54 -50.47
C ALA A 980 83.34 -55.34 -50.13
N GLN A 981 82.65 -55.39 -48.99
CA GLN A 981 81.84 -54.27 -48.50
C GLN A 981 82.74 -53.13 -48.01
N LEU A 982 83.77 -53.43 -47.23
CA LEU A 982 84.69 -52.43 -46.70
C LEU A 982 85.47 -51.72 -47.83
N ALA A 983 85.93 -52.46 -48.83
CA ALA A 983 86.61 -51.89 -50.00
C ALA A 983 85.72 -50.95 -50.84
N LYS A 984 84.40 -50.97 -50.66
CA LYS A 984 83.47 -50.04 -51.33
C LYS A 984 83.26 -48.73 -50.60
N LEU A 985 83.78 -48.59 -49.38
CA LEU A 985 83.74 -47.29 -48.71
C LEU A 985 84.59 -46.28 -49.49
N SER A 986 84.10 -45.07 -49.69
CA SER A 986 84.91 -43.98 -50.20
C SER A 986 85.96 -43.56 -49.17
N THR A 987 86.94 -42.78 -49.61
CA THR A 987 87.93 -42.16 -48.73
C THR A 987 87.28 -41.29 -47.65
N ASP A 988 86.24 -40.53 -48.00
CA ASP A 988 85.45 -39.73 -47.05
C ASP A 988 84.71 -40.58 -46.03
N GLN A 989 84.20 -41.75 -46.45
CA GLN A 989 83.53 -42.72 -45.59
C GLN A 989 84.51 -43.41 -44.63
N ILE A 990 85.72 -43.73 -45.07
CA ILE A 990 86.78 -44.27 -44.20
C ILE A 990 87.21 -43.24 -43.16
N LYS A 991 87.36 -41.97 -43.56
CA LYS A 991 87.78 -40.87 -42.67
C LYS A 991 86.87 -40.64 -41.47
N VAL A 992 85.59 -40.98 -41.59
CA VAL A 992 84.61 -40.79 -40.51
C VAL A 992 84.41 -42.02 -39.63
N LEU A 993 85.06 -43.15 -39.93
CA LEU A 993 84.97 -44.34 -39.08
C LEU A 993 85.53 -44.04 -37.68
N GLY A 994 84.75 -44.39 -36.66
CA GLY A 994 85.18 -44.25 -35.28
C GLY A 994 86.31 -45.22 -34.92
N SER A 995 87.04 -44.91 -33.85
CA SER A 995 88.10 -45.80 -33.32
C SER A 995 87.58 -47.21 -33.01
N SER A 996 86.35 -47.34 -32.50
CA SER A 996 85.72 -48.64 -32.26
C SER A 996 85.50 -49.45 -33.53
N ALA A 997 85.05 -48.81 -34.62
CA ALA A 997 84.94 -49.46 -35.93
C ALA A 997 86.33 -49.93 -36.41
N ILE A 998 87.33 -49.03 -36.37
CA ILE A 998 88.71 -49.35 -36.78
C ILE A 998 89.28 -50.54 -35.98
N SER A 999 89.07 -50.58 -34.67
CA SER A 999 89.52 -51.70 -33.83
C SER A 999 88.81 -53.02 -34.15
N GLY A 1000 87.58 -52.97 -34.69
CA GLY A 1000 86.82 -54.13 -35.14
C GLY A 1000 87.19 -54.63 -36.53
N LEU A 1001 88.08 -53.94 -37.26
CA LEU A 1001 88.56 -54.42 -38.56
C LEU A 1001 89.38 -55.70 -38.37
N SER A 1002 89.05 -56.76 -39.09
CA SER A 1002 89.98 -57.89 -39.19
C SER A 1002 91.28 -57.48 -39.88
N THR A 1003 92.36 -58.24 -39.72
CA THR A 1003 93.60 -57.98 -40.49
C THR A 1003 93.35 -58.06 -42.00
N ALA A 1004 92.43 -58.90 -42.46
CA ALA A 1004 92.00 -58.95 -43.86
C ALA A 1004 91.25 -57.68 -44.28
N ASN A 1005 90.48 -57.06 -43.38
CA ASN A 1005 89.88 -55.75 -43.61
C ASN A 1005 90.93 -54.64 -43.70
N VAL A 1006 91.96 -54.67 -42.84
CA VAL A 1006 93.08 -53.70 -42.89
C VAL A 1006 93.90 -53.83 -44.16
N VAL A 1007 94.06 -55.04 -44.70
CA VAL A 1007 94.67 -55.25 -46.02
C VAL A 1007 93.73 -54.82 -47.15
N ALA A 1008 92.42 -54.87 -46.94
CA ALA A 1008 91.42 -54.54 -47.97
C ALA A 1008 91.18 -53.04 -48.13
N ILE A 1009 91.59 -52.18 -47.19
CA ILE A 1009 91.55 -50.74 -47.43
C ILE A 1009 92.63 -50.40 -48.46
N SER A 1010 92.26 -49.66 -49.49
CA SER A 1010 93.19 -49.18 -50.49
C SER A 1010 94.15 -48.16 -49.89
N THR A 1011 95.32 -47.99 -50.52
CA THR A 1011 96.30 -46.97 -50.14
C THR A 1011 95.72 -45.55 -50.08
N ALA A 1012 94.73 -45.23 -50.92
CA ALA A 1012 94.04 -43.94 -50.87
C ALA A 1012 93.15 -43.80 -49.63
N GLN A 1013 92.48 -44.88 -49.22
CA GLN A 1013 91.69 -44.91 -47.99
C GLN A 1013 92.59 -44.88 -46.75
N ALA A 1014 93.71 -45.60 -46.78
CA ALA A 1014 94.68 -45.60 -45.68
C ALA A 1014 95.29 -44.20 -45.47
N ALA A 1015 95.58 -43.46 -46.54
CA ALA A 1015 96.12 -42.10 -46.47
C ALA A 1015 95.19 -41.10 -45.75
N GLU A 1016 93.87 -41.34 -45.75
CA GLU A 1016 92.90 -40.47 -45.07
C GLU A 1016 92.68 -40.83 -43.59
N LEU A 1017 93.37 -41.86 -43.08
CA LEU A 1017 93.27 -42.24 -41.68
C LEU A 1017 93.85 -41.14 -40.79
N SER A 1018 93.03 -40.64 -39.89
CA SER A 1018 93.45 -39.66 -38.89
C SER A 1018 94.32 -40.29 -37.81
N SER A 1019 95.03 -39.46 -37.06
CA SER A 1019 95.83 -39.88 -35.90
C SER A 1019 95.05 -40.67 -34.87
N THR A 1020 93.77 -40.36 -34.66
CA THR A 1020 92.92 -41.09 -33.71
C THR A 1020 92.51 -42.46 -34.24
N GLN A 1021 92.27 -42.57 -35.55
CA GLN A 1021 91.96 -43.85 -36.19
C GLN A 1021 93.20 -44.75 -36.23
N VAL A 1022 94.36 -44.19 -36.59
CA VAL A 1022 95.63 -44.93 -36.58
C VAL A 1022 95.99 -45.39 -35.17
N ALA A 1023 95.75 -44.57 -34.14
CA ALA A 1023 95.94 -44.97 -32.74
C ALA A 1023 95.04 -46.15 -32.32
N ALA A 1024 93.88 -46.29 -32.94
CA ALA A 1024 92.89 -47.32 -32.61
C ALA A 1024 93.22 -48.68 -33.21
N PHE A 1025 94.17 -48.75 -34.15
CA PHE A 1025 94.68 -50.03 -34.60
C PHE A 1025 95.46 -50.72 -33.49
N SER A 1026 95.21 -52.02 -33.35
CA SER A 1026 96.08 -52.92 -32.61
C SER A 1026 97.43 -53.05 -33.29
N SER A 1027 98.43 -53.52 -32.55
CA SER A 1027 99.76 -53.79 -33.12
C SER A 1027 99.71 -54.79 -34.27
N THR A 1028 98.79 -55.76 -34.25
CA THR A 1028 98.60 -56.72 -35.34
C THR A 1028 97.97 -56.06 -36.57
N GLN A 1029 97.04 -55.14 -36.38
CA GLN A 1029 96.47 -54.36 -37.48
C GLN A 1029 97.52 -53.41 -38.08
N ILE A 1030 98.34 -52.73 -37.28
CA ILE A 1030 99.46 -51.90 -37.77
C ILE A 1030 100.49 -52.76 -38.52
N ALA A 1031 100.83 -53.94 -38.01
CA ALA A 1031 101.73 -54.87 -38.70
C ALA A 1031 101.12 -55.40 -40.00
N ALA A 1032 99.80 -55.58 -40.06
CA ALA A 1032 99.10 -56.01 -41.26
C ALA A 1032 98.95 -54.91 -42.31
N MET A 1033 99.07 -53.64 -41.92
CA MET A 1033 98.99 -52.52 -42.84
C MET A 1033 100.14 -52.58 -43.83
N GLU A 1034 99.82 -52.55 -45.12
CA GLU A 1034 100.85 -52.65 -46.15
C GLU A 1034 101.85 -51.49 -46.00
N THR A 1035 103.12 -51.74 -46.26
CA THR A 1035 104.14 -50.68 -46.15
C THR A 1035 103.79 -49.48 -47.04
N ALA A 1036 103.18 -49.72 -48.20
CA ALA A 1036 102.69 -48.68 -49.11
C ALA A 1036 101.62 -47.77 -48.48
N ASP A 1037 100.78 -48.34 -47.62
CA ASP A 1037 99.72 -47.62 -46.90
C ASP A 1037 100.29 -46.86 -45.71
N LEU A 1038 101.19 -47.49 -44.95
CA LEU A 1038 101.85 -46.86 -43.79
C LEU A 1038 102.64 -45.61 -44.19
N VAL A 1039 103.39 -45.65 -45.30
CA VAL A 1039 104.17 -44.47 -45.75
C VAL A 1039 103.29 -43.35 -46.30
N LYS A 1040 102.02 -43.62 -46.60
CA LYS A 1040 101.06 -42.61 -47.04
C LYS A 1040 100.26 -42.00 -45.91
N LEU A 1041 100.38 -42.53 -44.69
CA LEU A 1041 99.89 -41.82 -43.51
C LEU A 1041 100.57 -40.47 -43.40
N ASP A 1042 99.77 -39.43 -43.20
CA ASP A 1042 100.33 -38.12 -42.95
C ASP A 1042 101.14 -38.11 -41.64
N THR A 1043 101.97 -37.10 -41.48
CA THR A 1043 102.84 -36.99 -40.32
C THR A 1043 102.07 -36.85 -38.99
N SER A 1044 100.85 -36.31 -39.02
CA SER A 1044 99.96 -36.23 -37.86
C SER A 1044 99.40 -37.61 -37.49
N ALA A 1045 99.07 -38.42 -38.49
CA ALA A 1045 98.57 -39.78 -38.36
C ALA A 1045 99.65 -40.72 -37.82
N ILE A 1046 100.89 -40.60 -38.32
CA ILE A 1046 102.06 -41.28 -37.75
C ILE A 1046 102.30 -40.87 -36.30
N LYS A 1047 102.17 -39.58 -35.96
CA LYS A 1047 102.23 -39.12 -34.57
C LYS A 1047 101.10 -39.73 -33.71
N GLY A 1048 100.00 -40.15 -34.33
CA GLY A 1048 98.92 -40.89 -33.66
C GLY A 1048 99.26 -42.32 -33.29
N LEU A 1049 100.31 -42.94 -33.86
CA LEU A 1049 100.67 -44.31 -33.53
C LEU A 1049 100.94 -44.44 -32.04
N SER A 1050 100.17 -45.29 -31.36
CA SER A 1050 100.40 -45.60 -29.95
C SER A 1050 101.80 -46.21 -29.76
N SER A 1051 102.38 -46.14 -28.57
CA SER A 1051 103.68 -46.77 -28.30
C SER A 1051 103.71 -48.25 -28.69
N THR A 1052 102.59 -48.96 -28.50
CA THR A 1052 102.41 -50.35 -28.97
C THR A 1052 102.27 -50.47 -30.48
N GLY A 1053 101.63 -49.51 -31.15
CA GLY A 1053 101.61 -49.40 -32.61
C GLY A 1053 103.01 -49.16 -33.19
N ILE A 1054 103.81 -48.27 -32.60
CA ILE A 1054 105.22 -48.04 -32.96
C ILE A 1054 106.06 -49.30 -32.75
N ALA A 1055 105.89 -49.98 -31.62
CA ALA A 1055 106.56 -51.25 -31.35
C ALA A 1055 106.09 -52.37 -32.31
N GLY A 1056 104.84 -52.28 -32.79
CA GLY A 1056 104.25 -53.17 -33.78
C GLY A 1056 104.72 -52.91 -35.21
N LEU A 1057 105.44 -51.81 -35.47
CA LEU A 1057 106.05 -51.58 -36.78
C LEU A 1057 107.09 -52.66 -37.05
N THR A 1058 106.91 -53.37 -38.15
CA THR A 1058 107.96 -54.24 -38.67
C THR A 1058 109.20 -53.41 -39.00
N SER A 1059 110.37 -54.04 -39.01
CA SER A 1059 111.61 -53.34 -39.37
C SER A 1059 111.54 -52.71 -40.76
N ALA A 1060 110.81 -53.34 -41.71
CA ALA A 1060 110.57 -52.79 -43.04
C ALA A 1060 109.68 -51.55 -43.00
N GLN A 1061 108.61 -51.58 -42.21
CA GLN A 1061 107.71 -50.45 -42.01
C GLN A 1061 108.42 -49.27 -41.32
N ALA A 1062 109.19 -49.53 -40.26
CA ALA A 1062 109.93 -48.50 -39.54
C ALA A 1062 111.04 -47.87 -40.39
N ALA A 1063 111.76 -48.68 -41.19
CA ALA A 1063 112.78 -48.18 -42.11
C ALA A 1063 112.19 -47.39 -43.28
N ALA A 1064 110.94 -47.69 -43.68
CA ALA A 1064 110.24 -46.99 -44.74
C ALA A 1064 109.66 -45.64 -44.31
N LEU A 1065 109.69 -45.31 -43.02
CA LEU A 1065 109.24 -44.00 -42.54
C LEU A 1065 110.06 -42.89 -43.21
N THR A 1066 109.33 -41.95 -43.80
CA THR A 1066 109.97 -40.77 -44.41
C THR A 1066 110.58 -39.89 -43.32
N THR A 1067 111.56 -39.09 -43.67
CA THR A 1067 112.20 -38.16 -42.71
C THR A 1067 111.19 -37.21 -42.07
N GLY A 1068 110.15 -36.78 -42.80
CA GLY A 1068 109.05 -35.98 -42.26
C GLY A 1068 108.15 -36.74 -41.28
N GLN A 1069 107.95 -38.04 -41.48
CA GLN A 1069 107.23 -38.88 -40.51
C GLN A 1069 108.07 -39.14 -39.27
N ILE A 1070 109.39 -39.34 -39.42
CA ILE A 1070 110.34 -39.51 -38.32
C ILE A 1070 110.37 -38.25 -37.44
N THR A 1071 110.46 -37.06 -38.03
CA THR A 1071 110.45 -35.79 -37.28
C THR A 1071 109.12 -35.52 -36.58
N ALA A 1072 108.04 -36.20 -36.97
CA ALA A 1072 106.74 -36.05 -36.32
C ALA A 1072 106.59 -36.92 -35.06
N LEU A 1073 107.46 -37.91 -34.85
CA LEU A 1073 107.41 -38.79 -33.69
C LEU A 1073 107.73 -38.04 -32.40
N SER A 1074 106.96 -38.27 -31.35
CA SER A 1074 107.31 -37.75 -30.03
C SER A 1074 108.52 -38.50 -29.44
N THR A 1075 109.20 -37.86 -28.49
CA THR A 1075 110.30 -38.49 -27.74
C THR A 1075 109.90 -39.83 -27.11
N LEU A 1076 108.66 -39.95 -26.60
CA LEU A 1076 108.13 -41.22 -26.08
C LEU A 1076 107.97 -42.28 -27.17
N GLN A 1077 107.45 -41.91 -28.35
CA GLN A 1077 107.33 -42.86 -29.47
C GLN A 1077 108.69 -43.30 -29.96
N ILE A 1078 109.66 -42.39 -30.04
CA ILE A 1078 111.05 -42.69 -30.40
C ILE A 1078 111.64 -43.71 -29.43
N GLY A 1079 111.45 -43.52 -28.12
CA GLY A 1079 111.87 -44.50 -27.11
C GLY A 1079 111.30 -45.91 -27.29
N ASN A 1080 110.18 -46.04 -28.03
CA ASN A 1080 109.54 -47.32 -28.35
C ASN A 1080 109.90 -47.84 -29.75
N ILE A 1081 110.68 -47.11 -30.55
CA ILE A 1081 111.25 -47.66 -31.78
C ILE A 1081 112.23 -48.75 -31.37
N SER A 1082 111.98 -49.98 -31.83
CA SER A 1082 112.88 -51.10 -31.52
C SER A 1082 114.31 -50.76 -31.92
N THR A 1083 115.29 -51.24 -31.15
CA THR A 1083 116.71 -51.03 -31.50
C THR A 1083 117.04 -51.60 -32.88
N SER A 1084 116.40 -52.70 -33.30
CA SER A 1084 116.50 -53.21 -34.68
C SER A 1084 115.97 -52.23 -35.73
N SER A 1085 114.88 -51.53 -35.44
CA SER A 1085 114.37 -50.49 -36.31
C SER A 1085 115.31 -49.28 -36.33
N ILE A 1086 115.86 -48.84 -35.19
CA ILE A 1086 116.88 -47.77 -35.13
C ILE A 1086 118.13 -48.13 -35.95
N VAL A 1087 118.62 -49.37 -35.86
CA VAL A 1087 119.74 -49.86 -36.68
C VAL A 1087 119.37 -49.86 -38.16
N GLY A 1088 118.12 -50.23 -38.49
CA GLY A 1088 117.60 -50.22 -39.85
C GLY A 1088 117.37 -48.83 -40.43
N MET A 1089 117.38 -47.77 -39.61
CA MET A 1089 117.23 -46.40 -40.07
C MET A 1089 118.51 -45.93 -40.76
N GLY A 1090 118.39 -45.42 -41.99
CA GLY A 1090 119.52 -44.79 -42.67
C GLY A 1090 120.06 -43.58 -41.89
N THR A 1091 121.29 -43.16 -42.19
CA THR A 1091 121.91 -41.99 -41.54
C THR A 1091 121.08 -40.71 -41.73
N ALA A 1092 120.40 -40.55 -42.87
CA ALA A 1092 119.47 -39.43 -43.11
C ALA A 1092 118.21 -39.48 -42.21
N ALA A 1093 117.74 -40.68 -41.89
CA ALA A 1093 116.62 -40.88 -40.98
C ALA A 1093 117.04 -40.56 -39.53
N ILE A 1094 118.24 -40.95 -39.12
CA ILE A 1094 118.78 -40.57 -37.81
C ILE A 1094 119.03 -39.06 -37.71
N GLN A 1095 119.61 -38.44 -38.74
CA GLN A 1095 119.80 -36.98 -38.78
C GLN A 1095 118.52 -36.17 -38.78
N ALA A 1096 117.40 -36.79 -39.20
CA ALA A 1096 116.11 -36.10 -39.20
C ALA A 1096 115.58 -35.89 -37.78
N PHE A 1097 116.07 -36.64 -36.78
CA PHE A 1097 115.68 -36.36 -35.41
C PHE A 1097 116.13 -34.97 -34.98
N THR A 1098 115.19 -34.19 -34.49
CA THR A 1098 115.50 -32.90 -33.90
C THR A 1098 116.28 -33.08 -32.61
N THR A 1099 117.00 -32.05 -32.21
CA THR A 1099 117.77 -32.01 -30.97
C THR A 1099 116.97 -32.48 -29.74
N ASN A 1100 115.72 -32.03 -29.59
CA ASN A 1100 114.85 -32.51 -28.50
C ASN A 1100 114.45 -33.99 -28.63
N GLN A 1101 114.25 -34.48 -29.86
CA GLN A 1101 113.91 -35.87 -30.13
C GLN A 1101 115.06 -36.82 -29.86
N MET A 1102 116.30 -36.37 -30.07
CA MET A 1102 117.51 -37.10 -29.70
C MET A 1102 117.57 -37.36 -28.19
N GLY A 1103 117.09 -36.41 -27.36
CA GLY A 1103 116.88 -36.63 -25.93
C GLY A 1103 115.83 -37.71 -25.58
N GLY A 1104 114.98 -38.11 -26.54
CA GLY A 1104 114.02 -39.20 -26.38
C GLY A 1104 114.59 -40.60 -26.61
N PHE A 1105 115.82 -40.73 -27.12
CA PHE A 1105 116.48 -42.02 -27.27
C PHE A 1105 116.85 -42.57 -25.90
N ASN A 1106 116.44 -43.79 -25.57
CA ASN A 1106 116.97 -44.41 -24.36
C ASN A 1106 118.43 -44.84 -24.56
N SER A 1107 119.12 -45.17 -23.46
CA SER A 1107 120.53 -45.54 -23.50
C SER A 1107 120.82 -46.76 -24.40
N GLN A 1108 119.86 -47.71 -24.56
CA GLN A 1108 120.03 -48.83 -25.49
C GLN A 1108 119.98 -48.38 -26.94
N GLN A 1109 119.14 -47.41 -27.27
CA GLN A 1109 119.05 -46.86 -28.60
C GLN A 1109 120.28 -46.01 -28.93
N ILE A 1110 120.81 -45.22 -27.98
CA ILE A 1110 122.09 -44.49 -28.14
C ILE A 1110 123.24 -45.48 -28.36
N ALA A 1111 123.33 -46.54 -27.55
CA ALA A 1111 124.33 -47.58 -27.73
C ALA A 1111 124.15 -48.37 -29.05
N ALA A 1112 122.92 -48.46 -29.57
CA ALA A 1112 122.60 -49.14 -30.83
C ALA A 1112 122.90 -48.29 -32.07
N LEU A 1113 123.17 -46.99 -31.93
CA LEU A 1113 123.57 -46.16 -33.07
C LEU A 1113 124.85 -46.73 -33.67
N THR A 1114 124.83 -47.00 -34.96
CA THR A 1114 126.05 -47.36 -35.69
C THR A 1114 127.03 -46.21 -35.66
N THR A 1115 128.32 -46.51 -35.84
CA THR A 1115 129.36 -45.47 -35.93
C THR A 1115 129.07 -44.46 -37.04
N ALA A 1116 128.43 -44.88 -38.14
CA ALA A 1116 128.00 -43.99 -39.22
C ALA A 1116 126.84 -43.06 -38.79
N GLN A 1117 125.90 -43.57 -37.99
CA GLN A 1117 124.82 -42.78 -37.44
C GLN A 1117 125.32 -41.81 -36.35
N VAL A 1118 126.27 -42.23 -35.50
CA VAL A 1118 126.88 -41.35 -34.48
C VAL A 1118 127.69 -40.24 -35.13
N ALA A 1119 128.53 -40.55 -36.12
CA ALA A 1119 129.28 -39.53 -36.86
C ALA A 1119 128.36 -38.52 -37.56
N ALA A 1120 127.15 -38.97 -37.92
CA ALA A 1120 126.13 -38.15 -38.56
C ALA A 1120 125.36 -37.24 -37.58
N LEU A 1121 125.48 -37.43 -36.25
CA LEU A 1121 124.78 -36.59 -35.29
C LEU A 1121 125.31 -35.16 -35.29
N GLN A 1122 124.41 -34.19 -35.17
CA GLN A 1122 124.86 -32.82 -35.02
C GLN A 1122 125.40 -32.61 -33.61
N THR A 1123 126.37 -31.71 -33.50
CA THR A 1123 126.96 -31.34 -32.20
C THR A 1123 125.92 -30.84 -31.22
N GLN A 1124 124.92 -30.10 -31.68
CA GLN A 1124 123.80 -29.62 -30.87
C GLN A 1124 122.91 -30.75 -30.35
N ASP A 1125 122.79 -31.85 -31.11
CA ASP A 1125 121.99 -33.00 -30.70
C ASP A 1125 122.68 -33.78 -29.59
N ILE A 1126 124.00 -33.94 -29.72
CA ILE A 1126 124.84 -34.59 -28.71
C ILE A 1126 124.89 -33.75 -27.42
N ALA A 1127 124.99 -32.42 -27.53
CA ALA A 1127 124.97 -31.51 -26.38
C ALA A 1127 123.67 -31.56 -25.56
N ALA A 1128 122.57 -32.00 -26.18
CA ALA A 1128 121.27 -32.07 -25.53
C ALA A 1128 120.98 -33.44 -24.89
N LEU A 1129 121.94 -34.37 -24.93
CA LEU A 1129 121.83 -35.67 -24.29
C LEU A 1129 122.03 -35.53 -22.77
N SER A 1130 121.20 -36.24 -22.00
CA SER A 1130 121.37 -36.35 -20.56
C SER A 1130 122.60 -37.18 -20.22
N ASP A 1131 123.18 -36.95 -19.04
CA ASP A 1131 124.36 -37.67 -18.55
C ASP A 1131 124.28 -39.21 -18.74
N THR A 1132 123.12 -39.84 -18.57
CA THR A 1132 122.93 -41.29 -18.76
C THR A 1132 123.00 -41.73 -20.23
N GLN A 1133 122.63 -40.85 -21.15
CA GLN A 1133 122.80 -41.06 -22.60
C GLN A 1133 124.24 -40.76 -23.00
N THR A 1134 124.85 -39.75 -22.39
CA THR A 1134 126.25 -39.36 -22.58
C THR A 1134 127.20 -40.48 -22.17
N GLU A 1135 126.96 -41.11 -21.01
CA GLU A 1135 127.67 -42.31 -20.54
C GLU A 1135 127.42 -43.54 -21.42
N ALA A 1136 126.29 -43.59 -22.14
CA ALA A 1136 125.93 -44.73 -22.98
C ALA A 1136 126.69 -44.79 -24.31
N PHE A 1137 127.41 -43.74 -24.67
CA PHE A 1137 128.32 -43.81 -25.81
C PHE A 1137 129.42 -44.83 -25.53
N THR A 1138 129.53 -45.80 -26.43
CA THR A 1138 130.62 -46.76 -26.41
C THR A 1138 131.95 -46.06 -26.69
N SER A 1139 133.05 -46.67 -26.27
CA SER A 1139 134.40 -46.17 -26.60
C SER A 1139 134.63 -45.95 -28.09
N THR A 1140 134.03 -46.78 -28.94
CA THR A 1140 134.15 -46.69 -30.40
C THR A 1140 133.31 -45.55 -30.96
N GLN A 1141 132.10 -45.36 -30.44
CA GLN A 1141 131.28 -44.22 -30.78
C GLN A 1141 131.95 -42.92 -30.33
N LEU A 1142 132.54 -42.87 -29.14
CA LEU A 1142 133.32 -41.72 -28.67
C LEU A 1142 134.55 -41.44 -29.54
N ALA A 1143 135.21 -42.47 -30.07
CA ALA A 1143 136.34 -42.28 -30.99
C ALA A 1143 135.90 -41.78 -32.38
N ALA A 1144 134.69 -42.16 -32.79
CA ALA A 1144 134.08 -41.66 -34.01
C ALA A 1144 133.60 -40.22 -33.86
N MET A 1145 133.46 -39.72 -32.62
CA MET A 1145 133.10 -38.34 -32.39
C MET A 1145 134.23 -37.42 -32.80
N SER A 1146 133.86 -36.46 -33.63
CA SER A 1146 134.69 -35.31 -33.88
C SER A 1146 135.01 -34.58 -32.57
N THR A 1147 136.09 -33.80 -32.57
CA THR A 1147 136.50 -33.00 -31.41
C THR A 1147 135.38 -32.09 -30.91
N ALA A 1148 134.57 -31.54 -31.83
CA ALA A 1148 133.45 -30.67 -31.48
C ALA A 1148 132.30 -31.44 -30.80
N GLN A 1149 132.08 -32.70 -31.17
CA GLN A 1149 131.07 -33.57 -30.55
C GLN A 1149 131.51 -34.06 -29.18
N LEU A 1150 132.77 -34.48 -29.03
CA LEU A 1150 133.33 -34.87 -27.72
C LEU A 1150 133.24 -33.72 -26.70
N ASN A 1151 133.49 -32.48 -27.14
CA ASN A 1151 133.41 -31.31 -26.26
C ASN A 1151 131.99 -31.01 -25.78
N ALA A 1152 130.99 -31.33 -26.58
CA ALA A 1152 129.60 -31.12 -26.21
C ALA A 1152 129.13 -32.04 -25.07
N LEU A 1153 129.86 -33.12 -24.74
CA LEU A 1153 129.47 -34.09 -23.72
C LEU A 1153 129.58 -33.56 -22.27
N PHE A 1154 130.17 -32.38 -22.05
CA PHE A 1154 130.47 -31.84 -20.71
C PHE A 1154 129.72 -30.52 -20.41
N LEU A 1155 128.63 -30.23 -21.14
CA LEU A 1155 127.74 -29.06 -21.01
C LEU A 1155 126.36 -29.47 -20.51
#